data_AF-A0AAV3IQY9-F1
#
_entry.id   AF-A0AAV3IQY9-F1
#
_cell.length_a   1.000
_cell.length_b   1.000
_cell.length_c   1.000
_cell.angle_alpha   90.00
_cell.angle_beta   90.00
_cell.angle_gamma   90.00
#
_symmetry.space_group_name_H-M   'P 1'
#
loop_
_entity.id
_entity.type
_entity.pdbx_description
1 polymer ?
#
loop_
_entity_poly.entity_id
_entity_poly.type
_entity_poly.pdbx_seq_one_letter_code
_entity_poly.pdbx_strand_id
1 'polypeptide(L)'
;MGFKLKKKSGNRSVNEKSSVNFIAKIQSQIEQYASLFGESKKSKPILYVALLCLVLASTSLAYLFYSVPRHNELTRSMGELRLLSQTISRQATEATASGSPQAMKDLVESRQTFAKNIKNVENIYGTSSKEYKKVATLWKSLSYDIDLISSQQDVINQLYNMNISISDSIPEIQAEYNLMVDKMVREKVSSNQVVIAKNQVFIAERILRSINSVFVGTENSENSAHDFSVDIETFGVYLDAQLNGNAELGVAKVESPEVRESLEGIKTEYDKVLKSAATSVLKHTNQIVNVRQSSSEIFSQSDAMLTALGDLSEQTQYGWKAFALVAVLTLSLLGLITSVLKLLSLRSKADKQRVATLQEEYDRNQNAILRLLDEIADLADGDLRSYATVSEDFTGAIADSINFAIDQLRDLVSRIHETSQEVARYTQDTQNITNQLAEASEHQAQEIAGASTAMNEMALSIDQVSANASESAQVAQRSVYIASNGAQVVNRSIEGMDTIREQIQETSKRIKRLGESSQEIGNIVSLINDIADQTNILALNAAIQASMAGEAGRGFAVVADEVQRLAERSASATKQIETLVKTIQTDTNEAVISMEQTTTEVVRGANLAKDAGIALDEIQKVSGDLANLIASISDAAKLQSASASHIAATMTVVQEITSQTTTATFDTARSVSELANMSESLRESVTDFKLPD
;
A
#
# COMPACT_ATOMS: atom_id res chain seq x y z
N MET A 1 38.01 94.05 -53.79
CA MET A 1 37.64 94.16 -52.35
C MET A 1 37.06 92.80 -51.96
N GLY A 2 37.52 92.01 -50.99
CA GLY A 2 38.40 92.20 -49.86
C GLY A 2 37.88 91.24 -48.77
N PHE A 3 38.77 90.41 -48.21
CA PHE A 3 38.62 89.61 -46.97
C PHE A 3 37.92 88.23 -46.98
N LYS A 4 38.80 87.21 -47.13
CA LYS A 4 39.09 86.09 -46.21
C LYS A 4 37.94 85.32 -45.52
N LEU A 5 37.90 84.03 -45.87
CA LEU A 5 37.51 82.88 -45.06
C LEU A 5 37.97 82.96 -43.60
N LYS A 6 37.07 82.65 -42.66
CA LYS A 6 37.44 82.15 -41.33
C LYS A 6 36.49 81.05 -40.85
N LYS A 7 36.93 79.81 -41.02
CA LYS A 7 36.52 78.64 -40.21
C LYS A 7 36.95 78.94 -38.76
N LYS A 8 36.06 78.79 -37.77
CA LYS A 8 36.48 78.59 -36.38
C LYS A 8 35.57 77.58 -35.69
N SER A 9 36.12 76.39 -35.56
CA SER A 9 35.75 75.39 -34.56
C SER A 9 35.87 75.96 -33.14
N GLY A 10 35.16 75.34 -32.20
CA GLY A 10 35.60 75.36 -30.80
C GLY A 10 34.49 75.63 -29.79
N ASN A 11 33.50 74.74 -29.69
CA ASN A 11 32.72 74.61 -28.46
C ASN A 11 33.51 73.76 -27.44
N ARG A 12 34.69 74.28 -27.03
CA ARG A 12 35.63 73.61 -26.09
C ARG A 12 36.08 74.49 -24.93
N SER A 13 35.60 75.73 -24.80
CA SER A 13 36.19 76.74 -23.89
C SER A 13 35.43 77.02 -22.59
N VAL A 14 34.29 76.36 -22.31
CA VAL A 14 33.55 76.60 -21.06
C VAL A 14 34.01 75.69 -19.91
N ASN A 15 34.53 74.49 -20.22
CA ASN A 15 34.96 73.54 -19.18
C ASN A 15 36.40 73.77 -18.66
N GLU A 16 37.24 74.50 -19.41
CA GLU A 16 38.61 74.84 -18.97
C GLU A 16 38.66 75.97 -17.93
N LYS A 17 37.72 76.92 -17.93
CA LYS A 17 37.74 78.03 -16.93
C LYS A 17 37.34 77.58 -15.52
N SER A 18 36.48 76.57 -15.40
CA SER A 18 36.03 76.03 -14.11
C SER A 18 37.13 75.20 -13.43
N SER A 19 37.81 74.33 -14.19
CA SER A 19 38.92 73.51 -13.69
C SER A 19 40.16 74.34 -13.33
N VAL A 20 40.48 75.38 -14.11
CA VAL A 20 41.59 76.30 -13.80
C VAL A 20 41.31 77.09 -12.51
N ASN A 21 40.07 77.53 -12.28
CA ASN A 21 39.69 78.20 -11.02
C ASN A 21 39.74 77.26 -9.80
N PHE A 22 39.41 75.98 -9.97
CA PHE A 22 39.48 75.00 -8.89
C PHE A 22 40.93 74.64 -8.51
N ILE A 23 41.80 74.41 -9.50
CA ILE A 23 43.23 74.14 -9.27
C ILE A 23 43.92 75.36 -8.65
N ALA A 24 43.61 76.57 -9.11
CA ALA A 24 44.14 77.80 -8.51
C ALA A 24 43.67 77.98 -7.06
N LYS A 25 42.42 77.60 -6.74
CA LYS A 25 41.89 77.64 -5.37
C LYS A 25 42.55 76.60 -4.46
N ILE A 26 42.82 75.38 -4.96
CA ILE A 26 43.58 74.36 -4.23
C ILE A 26 45.02 74.81 -4.00
N GLN A 27 45.68 75.39 -5.01
CA GLN A 27 47.04 75.92 -4.87
C GLN A 27 47.12 77.04 -3.84
N SER A 28 46.15 77.97 -3.86
CA SER A 28 46.03 79.05 -2.87
C SER A 28 45.78 78.52 -1.46
N GLN A 29 44.90 77.52 -1.30
CA GLN A 29 44.66 76.91 0.00
C GLN A 29 45.87 76.12 0.50
N ILE A 30 46.54 75.34 -0.36
CA ILE A 30 47.77 74.63 -0.01
C ILE A 30 48.88 75.64 0.37
N GLU A 31 48.93 76.82 -0.22
CA GLU A 31 49.83 77.90 0.19
C GLU A 31 49.48 78.46 1.58
N GLN A 32 48.20 78.70 1.82
CA GLN A 32 47.70 79.14 3.12
C GLN A 32 47.99 78.09 4.22
N TYR A 33 47.74 76.81 3.94
CA TYR A 33 48.05 75.70 4.86
C TYR A 33 49.56 75.45 4.99
N ALA A 34 50.36 75.57 3.92
CA ALA A 34 51.80 75.42 3.99
C ALA A 34 52.46 76.46 4.91
N SER A 35 51.87 77.65 5.01
CA SER A 35 52.32 78.72 5.93
C SER A 35 52.09 78.39 7.42
N LEU A 36 51.11 77.52 7.74
CA LEU A 36 50.84 77.04 9.10
C LEU A 36 51.89 76.05 9.64
N PHE A 37 52.73 75.47 8.78
CA PHE A 37 53.70 74.42 9.12
C PHE A 37 55.17 74.87 8.94
N GLY A 38 55.45 76.19 8.94
CA GLY A 38 56.81 76.75 8.89
C GLY A 38 57.33 77.01 7.46
N GLU A 39 58.57 76.60 7.15
CA GLU A 39 59.20 76.86 5.83
C GLU A 39 58.36 76.31 4.66
N SER A 40 57.68 77.21 3.94
CA SER A 40 56.79 76.90 2.81
C SER A 40 57.42 76.03 1.72
N LYS A 41 58.75 76.08 1.54
CA LYS A 41 59.48 75.22 0.58
C LYS A 41 59.51 73.74 0.96
N LYS A 42 59.39 73.38 2.24
CA LYS A 42 59.44 71.99 2.74
C LYS A 42 58.05 71.40 2.98
N SER A 43 57.06 72.21 3.37
CA SER A 43 55.70 71.75 3.68
C SER A 43 54.81 71.54 2.44
N LYS A 44 54.99 72.36 1.40
CA LYS A 44 54.23 72.25 0.13
C LYS A 44 54.24 70.85 -0.51
N PRO A 45 55.39 70.19 -0.77
CA PRO A 45 55.38 68.87 -1.42
C PRO A 45 54.69 67.79 -0.55
N ILE A 46 54.76 67.90 0.77
CA ILE A 46 54.15 66.93 1.70
C ILE A 46 52.62 67.10 1.74
N LEU A 47 52.11 68.33 1.67
CA LEU A 47 50.68 68.61 1.58
C LEU A 47 50.05 68.06 0.28
N TYR A 48 50.77 68.13 -0.86
CA TYR A 48 50.30 67.52 -2.10
C TYR A 48 50.24 66.00 -2.01
N VAL A 49 51.23 65.35 -1.40
CA VAL A 49 51.22 63.89 -1.17
C VAL A 49 50.07 63.50 -0.23
N ALA A 50 49.87 64.24 0.87
CA ALA A 50 48.78 63.99 1.81
C ALA A 50 47.39 64.12 1.14
N LEU A 51 47.19 65.16 0.33
CA LEU A 51 45.95 65.37 -0.42
C LEU A 51 45.70 64.23 -1.42
N LEU A 52 46.73 63.80 -2.16
CA LEU A 52 46.64 62.69 -3.10
C LEU A 52 46.26 61.38 -2.38
N CYS A 53 46.91 61.07 -1.27
CA CYS A 53 46.61 59.90 -0.45
C CYS A 53 45.18 59.95 0.13
N LEU A 54 44.70 61.13 0.52
CA LEU A 54 43.35 61.31 1.07
C LEU A 54 42.29 61.07 0.00
N VAL A 55 42.51 61.59 -1.21
CA VAL A 55 41.62 61.34 -2.36
C VAL A 55 41.61 59.86 -2.72
N LEU A 56 42.78 59.22 -2.84
CA LEU A 56 42.88 57.78 -3.14
C LEU A 56 42.20 56.92 -2.08
N ALA A 57 42.43 57.19 -0.78
CA ALA A 57 41.78 56.47 0.31
C ALA A 57 40.25 56.68 0.30
N SER A 58 39.78 57.91 0.10
CA SER A 58 38.34 58.22 0.06
C SER A 58 37.65 57.57 -1.14
N THR A 59 38.28 57.58 -2.32
CA THR A 59 37.75 56.92 -3.52
C THR A 59 37.72 55.40 -3.37
N SER A 60 38.77 54.79 -2.81
CA SER A 60 38.79 53.35 -2.53
C SER A 60 37.76 52.95 -1.47
N LEU A 61 37.61 53.75 -0.40
CA LEU A 61 36.63 53.52 0.65
C LEU A 61 35.19 53.67 0.14
N ALA A 62 34.90 54.71 -0.65
CA ALA A 62 33.59 54.90 -1.28
C ALA A 62 33.26 53.77 -2.26
N TYR A 63 34.26 53.29 -3.01
CA TYR A 63 34.09 52.15 -3.90
C TYR A 63 33.80 50.86 -3.13
N LEU A 64 34.53 50.59 -2.03
CA LEU A 64 34.29 49.43 -1.17
C LEU A 64 32.91 49.48 -0.49
N PHE A 65 32.50 50.64 0.03
CA PHE A 65 31.17 50.84 0.61
C PHE A 65 30.04 50.63 -0.40
N TYR A 66 30.27 50.93 -1.68
CA TYR A 66 29.31 50.70 -2.75
C TYR A 66 29.33 49.23 -3.25
N SER A 67 30.51 48.62 -3.35
CA SER A 67 30.66 47.28 -3.93
C SER A 67 30.33 46.14 -2.97
N VAL A 68 30.68 46.25 -1.68
CA VAL A 68 30.54 45.14 -0.72
C VAL A 68 29.08 44.76 -0.43
N PRO A 69 28.14 45.69 -0.15
CA PRO A 69 26.73 45.33 0.09
C PRO A 69 26.08 44.62 -1.11
N ARG A 70 26.42 45.08 -2.32
CA ARG A 70 25.91 44.53 -3.58
C ARG A 70 26.40 43.10 -3.87
N HIS A 71 27.59 42.74 -3.39
CA HIS A 71 28.11 41.37 -3.49
C HIS A 71 27.48 40.44 -2.44
N ASN A 72 27.27 40.93 -1.22
CA ASN A 72 26.58 40.13 -0.19
C ASN A 72 25.14 39.79 -0.59
N GLU A 73 24.43 40.74 -1.20
CA GLU A 73 23.08 40.53 -1.72
C GLU A 73 23.06 39.53 -2.89
N LEU A 74 24.10 39.53 -3.73
CA LEU A 74 24.26 38.57 -4.82
C LEU A 74 24.47 37.15 -4.30
N THR A 75 25.42 36.95 -3.39
CA THR A 75 25.74 35.62 -2.82
C THR A 75 24.53 35.03 -2.12
N ARG A 76 23.80 35.84 -1.35
CA ARG A 76 22.53 35.43 -0.72
C ARG A 76 21.47 35.06 -1.75
N SER A 77 21.22 35.91 -2.74
CA SER A 77 20.24 35.65 -3.80
C SER A 77 20.59 34.36 -4.56
N MET A 78 21.87 34.08 -4.79
CA MET A 78 22.31 32.86 -5.48
C MET A 78 22.12 31.59 -4.65
N GLY A 79 22.40 31.66 -3.34
CA GLY A 79 22.12 30.55 -2.42
C GLY A 79 20.63 30.24 -2.36
N GLU A 80 19.79 31.26 -2.23
CA GLU A 80 18.33 31.12 -2.22
C GLU A 80 17.80 30.57 -3.55
N LEU A 81 18.31 31.02 -4.70
CA LEU A 81 17.92 30.49 -6.02
C LEU A 81 18.23 29.00 -6.18
N ARG A 82 19.38 28.53 -5.70
CA ARG A 82 19.74 27.10 -5.74
C ARG A 82 18.80 26.26 -4.89
N LEU A 83 18.54 26.70 -3.65
CA LEU A 83 17.59 26.02 -2.77
C LEU A 83 16.19 25.99 -3.39
N LEU A 84 15.72 27.13 -3.92
CA LEU A 84 14.42 27.22 -4.57
C LEU A 84 14.34 26.37 -5.83
N SER A 85 15.41 26.22 -6.63
CA SER A 85 15.37 25.34 -7.80
C SER A 85 15.04 23.89 -7.44
N GLN A 86 15.57 23.36 -6.34
CA GLN A 86 15.23 22.02 -5.87
C GLN A 86 13.87 21.97 -5.15
N THR A 87 13.55 22.99 -4.38
CA THR A 87 12.31 23.03 -3.59
C THR A 87 11.08 23.15 -4.48
N ILE A 88 11.14 23.96 -5.54
CA ILE A 88 10.07 24.12 -6.54
C ILE A 88 9.73 22.79 -7.22
N SER A 89 10.74 21.97 -7.53
CA SER A 89 10.53 20.64 -8.13
C SER A 89 9.70 19.73 -7.23
N ARG A 90 10.06 19.66 -5.94
CA ARG A 90 9.31 18.92 -4.93
C ARG A 90 7.89 19.47 -4.75
N GLN A 91 7.77 20.79 -4.59
CA GLN A 91 6.48 21.47 -4.38
C GLN A 91 5.55 21.33 -5.59
N ALA A 92 6.06 21.34 -6.83
CA ALA A 92 5.26 21.11 -8.02
C ALA A 92 4.70 19.69 -8.07
N THR A 93 5.52 18.70 -7.73
CA THR A 93 5.09 17.30 -7.63
C THR A 93 4.03 17.13 -6.54
N GLU A 94 4.25 17.74 -5.37
CA GLU A 94 3.31 17.71 -4.24
C GLU A 94 2.00 18.43 -4.56
N ALA A 95 2.04 19.61 -5.16
CA ALA A 95 0.85 20.39 -5.53
C ALA A 95 0.00 19.67 -6.58
N THR A 96 0.62 18.97 -7.54
CA THR A 96 -0.10 18.21 -8.56
C THR A 96 -0.61 16.85 -8.08
N ALA A 97 0.04 16.23 -7.10
CA ALA A 97 -0.40 14.95 -6.53
C ALA A 97 -1.45 15.10 -5.43
N SER A 98 -1.28 16.07 -4.52
CA SER A 98 -2.14 16.24 -3.35
C SER A 98 -3.36 17.13 -3.59
N GLY A 99 -3.33 18.01 -4.61
CA GLY A 99 -4.35 19.03 -4.80
C GLY A 99 -4.56 19.93 -3.57
N SER A 100 -3.60 20.00 -2.65
CA SER A 100 -3.72 20.80 -1.44
C SER A 100 -3.62 22.29 -1.78
N PRO A 101 -4.57 23.15 -1.33
CA PRO A 101 -4.46 24.58 -1.48
C PRO A 101 -3.16 25.17 -0.88
N GLN A 102 -2.66 24.53 0.18
CA GLN A 102 -1.41 24.95 0.83
C GLN A 102 -0.19 24.64 -0.05
N ALA A 103 -0.11 23.43 -0.63
CA ALA A 103 0.99 23.06 -1.53
C ALA A 103 1.03 23.97 -2.77
N MET A 104 -0.14 24.35 -3.31
CA MET A 104 -0.22 25.30 -4.42
C MET A 104 0.25 26.70 -4.01
N LYS A 105 -0.16 27.17 -2.83
CA LYS A 105 0.28 28.46 -2.30
C LYS A 105 1.81 28.49 -2.12
N ASP A 106 2.38 27.44 -1.56
CA ASP A 106 3.82 27.32 -1.33
C ASP A 106 4.60 27.33 -2.66
N LEU A 107 4.09 26.64 -3.69
CA LEU A 107 4.67 26.66 -5.03
C LEU A 107 4.68 28.06 -5.65
N VAL A 108 3.56 28.79 -5.55
CA VAL A 108 3.44 30.16 -6.07
C VAL A 108 4.34 31.12 -5.30
N GLU A 109 4.45 30.98 -3.98
CA GLU A 109 5.33 31.80 -3.13
C GLU A 109 6.81 31.55 -3.46
N SER A 110 7.21 30.30 -3.62
CA SER A 110 8.55 29.92 -4.09
C SER A 110 8.86 30.51 -5.45
N ARG A 111 7.92 30.47 -6.40
CA ARG A 111 8.07 31.10 -7.72
C ARG A 111 8.26 32.61 -7.61
N GLN A 112 7.46 33.30 -6.81
CA GLN A 112 7.58 34.76 -6.61
C GLN A 112 8.93 35.12 -5.99
N THR A 113 9.39 34.33 -5.01
CA THR A 113 10.69 34.51 -4.37
C THR A 113 11.83 34.29 -5.37
N PHE A 114 11.73 33.26 -6.19
CA PHE A 114 12.69 33.01 -7.28
C PHE A 114 12.71 34.16 -8.29
N ALA A 115 11.55 34.67 -8.69
CA ALA A 115 11.41 35.82 -9.61
C ALA A 115 12.08 37.09 -9.05
N LYS A 116 11.95 37.33 -7.74
CA LYS A 116 12.59 38.46 -7.06
C LYS A 116 14.11 38.29 -7.05
N ASN A 117 14.58 37.11 -6.65
CA ASN A 117 16.01 36.85 -6.54
C ASN A 117 16.71 36.85 -7.90
N ILE A 118 16.11 36.29 -8.95
CA ILE A 118 16.71 36.31 -10.29
C ILE A 118 16.81 37.73 -10.87
N LYS A 119 15.89 38.64 -10.52
CA LYS A 119 15.97 40.06 -10.89
C LYS A 119 17.13 40.77 -10.19
N ASN A 120 17.45 40.40 -8.95
CA ASN A 120 18.64 40.90 -8.26
C ASN A 120 19.92 40.43 -8.97
N VAL A 121 19.95 39.19 -9.45
CA VAL A 121 21.04 38.65 -10.27
C VAL A 121 21.17 39.39 -11.61
N GLU A 122 20.05 39.65 -12.28
CA GLU A 122 19.97 40.41 -13.53
C GLU A 122 20.60 41.80 -13.40
N ASN A 123 20.27 42.51 -12.32
CA ASN A 123 20.77 43.86 -12.03
C ASN A 123 22.30 43.91 -11.83
N ILE A 124 22.95 42.77 -11.60
CA ILE A 124 24.38 42.67 -11.27
C ILE A 124 25.18 42.12 -12.45
N TYR A 125 24.75 41.01 -13.06
CA TYR A 125 25.43 40.42 -14.22
C TYR A 125 25.04 41.05 -15.57
N GLY A 126 23.89 41.73 -15.62
CA GLY A 126 23.33 42.29 -16.84
C GLY A 126 22.77 41.23 -17.80
N THR A 127 21.86 41.64 -18.68
CA THR A 127 21.17 40.75 -19.64
C THR A 127 22.06 40.18 -20.75
N SER A 128 23.31 40.63 -20.84
CA SER A 128 24.24 40.27 -21.92
C SER A 128 25.11 39.04 -21.63
N SER A 129 25.24 38.61 -20.37
CA SER A 129 26.03 37.41 -20.01
C SER A 129 25.39 36.15 -20.63
N LYS A 130 26.24 35.28 -21.18
CA LYS A 130 25.82 34.01 -21.80
C LYS A 130 25.25 33.06 -20.74
N GLU A 131 25.86 33.06 -19.57
CA GLU A 131 25.55 32.25 -18.40
C GLU A 131 24.21 32.73 -17.79
N TYR A 132 24.02 34.05 -17.63
CA TYR A 132 22.73 34.60 -17.20
C TYR A 132 21.61 34.29 -18.20
N LYS A 133 21.85 34.40 -19.51
CA LYS A 133 20.85 34.05 -20.54
C LYS A 133 20.38 32.59 -20.45
N LYS A 134 21.27 31.66 -20.11
CA LYS A 134 20.95 30.25 -19.89
C LYS A 134 19.98 30.09 -18.71
N VAL A 135 20.30 30.69 -17.56
CA VAL A 135 19.45 30.71 -16.35
C VAL A 135 18.11 31.40 -16.64
N ALA A 136 18.10 32.54 -17.33
CA ALA A 136 16.89 33.28 -17.67
C ALA A 136 15.97 32.51 -18.63
N THR A 137 16.53 31.72 -19.55
CA THR A 137 15.74 30.88 -20.47
C THR A 137 15.08 29.72 -19.73
N LEU A 138 15.84 29.03 -18.87
CA LEU A 138 15.30 27.97 -18.01
C LEU A 138 14.24 28.52 -17.06
N TRP A 139 14.46 29.70 -16.48
CA TRP A 139 13.49 30.35 -15.60
C TRP A 139 12.20 30.68 -16.32
N LYS A 140 12.28 31.15 -17.57
CA LYS A 140 11.09 31.47 -18.36
C LYS A 140 10.21 30.25 -18.61
N SER A 141 10.82 29.09 -18.91
CA SER A 141 10.08 27.82 -19.06
C SER A 141 9.51 27.38 -17.71
N LEU A 142 10.35 27.27 -16.69
CA LEU A 142 9.94 26.84 -15.35
C LEU A 142 8.79 27.68 -14.79
N SER A 143 8.87 29.01 -14.95
CA SER A 143 7.86 29.95 -14.51
C SER A 143 6.54 29.82 -15.26
N TYR A 144 6.59 29.46 -16.55
CA TYR A 144 5.40 29.17 -17.35
C TYR A 144 4.72 27.88 -16.89
N ASP A 145 5.50 26.83 -16.63
CA ASP A 145 4.98 25.55 -16.14
C ASP A 145 4.32 25.69 -14.76
N ILE A 146 4.93 26.48 -13.86
CA ILE A 146 4.34 26.79 -12.56
C ILE A 146 3.04 27.59 -12.71
N ASP A 147 2.99 28.57 -13.62
CA ASP A 147 1.77 29.33 -13.90
C ASP A 147 0.67 28.43 -14.47
N LEU A 148 1.02 27.48 -15.33
CA LEU A 148 0.05 26.54 -15.89
C LEU A 148 -0.55 25.68 -14.77
N ILE A 149 0.29 25.06 -13.93
CA ILE A 149 -0.15 24.27 -12.79
C ILE A 149 -1.03 25.11 -11.85
N SER A 150 -0.62 26.34 -11.54
CA SER A 150 -1.40 27.23 -10.67
C SER A 150 -2.74 27.63 -11.28
N SER A 151 -2.79 27.89 -12.59
CA SER A 151 -4.02 28.26 -13.28
C SER A 151 -5.07 27.15 -13.31
N GLN A 152 -4.64 25.89 -13.15
CA GLN A 152 -5.51 24.72 -13.14
C GLN A 152 -5.83 24.22 -11.73
N GLN A 153 -5.55 25.00 -10.69
CA GLN A 153 -5.77 24.61 -9.28
C GLN A 153 -7.17 24.05 -9.02
N ASP A 154 -8.22 24.71 -9.51
CA ASP A 154 -9.60 24.26 -9.28
C ASP A 154 -9.85 22.86 -9.86
N VAL A 155 -9.28 22.57 -11.03
CA VAL A 155 -9.39 21.26 -11.70
C VAL A 155 -8.64 20.20 -10.89
N ILE A 156 -7.43 20.51 -10.44
CA ILE A 156 -6.62 19.60 -9.61
C ILE A 156 -7.36 19.27 -8.31
N ASN A 157 -7.93 20.28 -7.62
CA ASN A 157 -8.68 20.09 -6.38
C ASN A 157 -9.95 19.24 -6.60
N GLN A 158 -10.70 19.50 -7.67
CA GLN A 158 -11.90 18.73 -8.00
C GLN A 158 -11.57 17.27 -8.24
N LEU A 159 -10.52 16.99 -9.02
CA LEU A 159 -10.09 15.64 -9.32
C LEU A 159 -9.57 14.91 -8.09
N TYR A 160 -8.80 15.58 -7.22
CA TYR A 160 -8.34 14.99 -5.97
C TYR A 160 -9.50 14.62 -5.04
N ASN A 161 -10.47 15.54 -4.83
CA ASN A 161 -11.66 15.26 -4.03
C ASN A 161 -12.49 14.10 -4.62
N MET A 162 -12.56 14.01 -5.94
CA MET A 162 -13.18 12.89 -6.63
C MET A 162 -12.42 11.59 -6.40
N ASN A 163 -11.08 11.60 -6.44
CA ASN A 163 -10.28 10.42 -6.17
C ASN A 163 -10.58 9.86 -4.77
N ILE A 164 -10.64 10.74 -3.78
CA ILE A 164 -11.02 10.37 -2.40
C ILE A 164 -12.41 9.74 -2.41
N SER A 165 -13.39 10.43 -3.00
CA SER A 165 -14.77 9.94 -3.04
C SER A 165 -14.86 8.55 -3.69
N ILE A 166 -14.19 8.32 -4.82
CA ILE A 166 -14.17 7.02 -5.50
C ILE A 166 -13.44 5.96 -4.65
N SER A 167 -12.33 6.33 -4.03
CA SER A 167 -11.54 5.43 -3.19
C SER A 167 -12.26 5.02 -1.92
N ASP A 168 -13.22 5.83 -1.45
CA ASP A 168 -14.12 5.52 -0.33
C ASP A 168 -15.34 4.70 -0.81
N SER A 169 -15.98 5.09 -1.92
CA SER A 169 -17.21 4.45 -2.42
C SER A 169 -16.99 3.06 -3.03
N ILE A 170 -15.85 2.81 -3.71
CA ILE A 170 -15.62 1.51 -4.37
C ILE A 170 -15.56 0.35 -3.36
N PRO A 171 -14.80 0.43 -2.25
CA PRO A 171 -14.83 -0.60 -1.21
C PRO A 171 -16.22 -0.86 -0.64
N GLU A 172 -17.03 0.18 -0.43
CA GLU A 172 -18.42 0.05 0.03
C GLU A 172 -19.27 -0.72 -0.98
N ILE A 173 -19.22 -0.30 -2.25
CA ILE A 173 -19.91 -0.99 -3.36
C ILE A 173 -19.47 -2.46 -3.47
N GLN A 174 -18.18 -2.75 -3.31
CA GLN A 174 -17.65 -4.11 -3.35
C GLN A 174 -18.16 -4.95 -2.18
N ALA A 175 -18.18 -4.39 -0.96
CA ALA A 175 -18.72 -5.07 0.21
C ALA A 175 -20.20 -5.39 0.02
N GLU A 176 -20.98 -4.44 -0.49
CA GLU A 176 -22.41 -4.59 -0.73
C GLU A 176 -22.70 -5.62 -1.84
N TYR A 177 -21.93 -5.62 -2.93
CA TYR A 177 -22.02 -6.68 -3.96
C TYR A 177 -21.62 -8.06 -3.42
N ASN A 178 -20.60 -8.18 -2.58
CA ASN A 178 -20.20 -9.47 -2.00
C ASN A 178 -21.31 -10.02 -1.08
N LEU A 179 -21.90 -9.17 -0.23
CA LEU A 179 -23.06 -9.53 0.59
C LEU A 179 -24.25 -9.95 -0.27
N MET A 180 -24.48 -9.26 -1.38
CA MET A 180 -25.52 -9.59 -2.34
C MET A 180 -25.29 -10.96 -3.00
N VAL A 181 -24.06 -11.24 -3.43
CA VAL A 181 -23.67 -12.53 -4.02
C VAL A 181 -23.94 -13.68 -3.05
N ASP A 182 -23.58 -13.53 -1.77
CA ASP A 182 -23.87 -14.54 -0.75
C ASP A 182 -25.37 -14.78 -0.58
N LYS A 183 -26.20 -13.72 -0.63
CA LYS A 183 -27.67 -13.84 -0.59
C LYS A 183 -28.19 -14.56 -1.83
N MET A 184 -27.73 -14.19 -3.03
CA MET A 184 -28.15 -14.82 -4.29
C MET A 184 -27.85 -16.32 -4.31
N VAL A 185 -26.71 -16.74 -3.74
CA VAL A 185 -26.37 -18.17 -3.60
C VAL A 185 -27.32 -18.88 -2.65
N ARG A 186 -27.64 -18.27 -1.49
CA ARG A 186 -28.61 -18.83 -0.52
C ARG A 186 -30.02 -18.97 -1.12
N GLU A 187 -30.44 -18.00 -1.93
CA GLU A 187 -31.73 -18.02 -2.63
C GLU A 187 -31.75 -18.91 -3.89
N LYS A 188 -30.64 -19.60 -4.19
CA LYS A 188 -30.49 -20.48 -5.37
C LYS A 188 -30.75 -19.76 -6.70
N VAL A 189 -30.38 -18.49 -6.79
CA VAL A 189 -30.37 -17.74 -8.05
C VAL A 189 -29.43 -18.43 -9.05
N SER A 190 -29.78 -18.42 -10.34
CA SER A 190 -28.99 -19.12 -11.36
C SER A 190 -27.51 -18.69 -11.37
N SER A 191 -26.60 -19.65 -11.56
CA SER A 191 -25.15 -19.40 -11.51
C SER A 191 -24.68 -18.30 -12.46
N ASN A 192 -25.33 -18.14 -13.62
CA ASN A 192 -24.99 -17.08 -14.56
C ASN A 192 -25.21 -15.68 -13.96
N GLN A 193 -26.30 -15.47 -13.23
CA GLN A 193 -26.58 -14.17 -12.57
C GLN A 193 -25.62 -13.92 -11.40
N VAL A 194 -25.22 -14.97 -10.68
CA VAL A 194 -24.22 -14.88 -9.61
C VAL A 194 -22.86 -14.46 -10.18
N VAL A 195 -22.45 -15.03 -11.32
CA VAL A 195 -21.22 -14.63 -12.02
C VAL A 195 -21.28 -13.18 -12.50
N ILE A 196 -22.41 -12.74 -13.05
CA ILE A 196 -22.60 -11.34 -13.45
C ILE A 196 -22.42 -10.41 -12.24
N ALA A 197 -23.03 -10.72 -11.10
CA ALA A 197 -22.85 -9.96 -9.87
C ALA A 197 -21.40 -9.98 -9.36
N LYS A 198 -20.71 -11.13 -9.43
CA LYS A 198 -19.31 -11.20 -9.04
C LYS A 198 -18.39 -10.41 -9.97
N ASN A 199 -18.68 -10.38 -11.27
CA ASN A 199 -17.95 -9.58 -12.25
C ASN A 199 -18.05 -8.08 -11.98
N GLN A 200 -19.16 -7.60 -11.41
CA GLN A 200 -19.28 -6.20 -11.01
C GLN A 200 -18.27 -5.81 -9.91
N VAL A 201 -17.94 -6.72 -8.98
CA VAL A 201 -16.88 -6.49 -7.97
C VAL A 201 -15.53 -6.27 -8.63
N PHE A 202 -15.22 -7.05 -9.66
CA PHE A 202 -13.98 -6.91 -10.43
C PHE A 202 -13.95 -5.62 -11.26
N ILE A 203 -15.07 -5.23 -11.87
CA ILE A 203 -15.18 -3.96 -12.59
C ILE A 203 -14.99 -2.80 -11.62
N ALA A 204 -15.59 -2.83 -10.43
CA ALA A 204 -15.36 -1.83 -9.38
C ALA A 204 -13.88 -1.71 -8.99
N GLU A 205 -13.16 -2.84 -8.84
CA GLU A 205 -11.72 -2.82 -8.58
C GLU A 205 -10.92 -2.22 -9.76
N ARG A 206 -11.34 -2.51 -10.99
CA ARG A 206 -10.71 -1.97 -12.20
C ARG A 206 -10.96 -0.47 -12.36
N ILE A 207 -12.12 0.04 -11.96
CA ILE A 207 -12.41 1.47 -11.84
C ILE A 207 -11.42 2.13 -10.87
N LEU A 208 -11.19 1.54 -9.69
CA LEU A 208 -10.23 2.06 -8.72
C LEU A 208 -8.78 2.03 -9.22
N ARG A 209 -8.39 1.00 -9.97
CA ARG A 209 -7.05 0.93 -10.57
C ARG A 209 -6.87 1.93 -11.71
N SER A 210 -7.86 2.05 -12.59
CA SER A 210 -7.81 2.96 -13.74
C SER A 210 -7.81 4.42 -13.30
N ILE A 211 -8.59 4.80 -12.29
CA ILE A 211 -8.55 6.17 -11.75
C ILE A 211 -7.20 6.50 -11.12
N ASN A 212 -6.60 5.58 -10.34
CA ASN A 212 -5.26 5.76 -9.81
C ASN A 212 -4.22 5.87 -10.94
N SER A 213 -4.40 5.13 -12.04
CA SER A 213 -3.54 5.26 -13.22
C SER A 213 -3.66 6.63 -13.90
N VAL A 214 -4.88 7.19 -14.00
CA VAL A 214 -5.11 8.58 -14.47
C VAL A 214 -4.38 9.58 -13.59
N PHE A 215 -4.34 9.31 -12.27
CA PHE A 215 -3.66 10.19 -11.32
C PHE A 215 -2.15 10.06 -11.32
N VAL A 216 -1.58 8.85 -11.45
CA VAL A 216 -0.12 8.63 -11.39
C VAL A 216 0.60 9.10 -12.66
N GLY A 217 -0.09 9.11 -13.82
CA GLY A 217 0.34 9.83 -15.02
C GLY A 217 1.54 9.23 -15.76
N THR A 218 1.29 8.47 -16.82
CA THR A 218 2.29 8.11 -17.85
C THR A 218 1.85 8.64 -19.23
N GLU A 219 2.64 8.43 -20.31
CA GLU A 219 2.24 8.76 -21.70
C GLU A 219 0.84 8.22 -22.08
N ASN A 220 0.32 7.22 -21.36
CA ASN A 220 -0.98 6.60 -21.61
C ASN A 220 -2.15 7.18 -20.77
N SER A 221 -2.00 8.35 -20.14
CA SER A 221 -3.05 8.92 -19.26
C SER A 221 -4.40 9.14 -19.96
N GLU A 222 -4.39 9.42 -21.27
CA GLU A 222 -5.60 9.53 -22.09
C GLU A 222 -6.32 8.18 -22.26
N ASN A 223 -5.55 7.10 -22.47
CA ASN A 223 -6.09 5.73 -22.52
C ASN A 223 -6.63 5.32 -21.14
N SER A 224 -5.90 5.62 -20.06
CA SER A 224 -6.37 5.34 -18.69
C SER A 224 -7.67 6.07 -18.34
N ALA A 225 -7.84 7.32 -18.82
CA ALA A 225 -9.06 8.10 -18.63
C ALA A 225 -10.24 7.53 -19.44
N HIS A 226 -9.95 7.00 -20.63
CA HIS A 226 -10.91 6.28 -21.44
C HIS A 226 -11.34 4.97 -20.77
N ASP A 227 -10.39 4.12 -20.37
CA ASP A 227 -10.63 2.84 -19.68
C ASP A 227 -11.45 3.04 -18.40
N PHE A 228 -11.10 4.05 -17.60
CA PHE A 228 -11.86 4.44 -16.40
C PHE A 228 -13.32 4.75 -16.71
N SER A 229 -13.57 5.46 -17.81
CA SER A 229 -14.93 5.85 -18.19
C SER A 229 -15.72 4.69 -18.75
N VAL A 230 -15.10 3.86 -19.58
CA VAL A 230 -15.70 2.63 -20.13
C VAL A 230 -16.08 1.68 -19.00
N ASP A 231 -15.25 1.56 -17.98
CA ASP A 231 -15.52 0.71 -16.82
C ASP A 231 -16.71 1.20 -16.00
N ILE A 232 -16.81 2.52 -15.76
CA ILE A 232 -17.96 3.12 -15.07
C ILE A 232 -19.25 2.98 -15.89
N GLU A 233 -19.17 3.15 -17.20
CA GLU A 233 -20.31 2.95 -18.09
C GLU A 233 -20.77 1.49 -18.09
N THR A 234 -19.83 0.56 -18.24
CA THR A 234 -20.10 -0.89 -18.20
C THR A 234 -20.71 -1.30 -16.85
N PHE A 235 -20.17 -0.79 -15.75
CA PHE A 235 -20.70 -1.03 -14.41
C PHE A 235 -22.16 -0.56 -14.31
N GLY A 236 -22.43 0.67 -14.74
CA GLY A 236 -23.79 1.24 -14.74
C GLY A 236 -24.77 0.44 -15.60
N VAL A 237 -24.36 0.03 -16.80
CA VAL A 237 -25.19 -0.75 -17.72
C VAL A 237 -25.61 -2.09 -17.10
N TYR A 238 -24.66 -2.81 -16.49
CA TYR A 238 -24.98 -4.09 -15.85
C TYR A 238 -25.76 -3.93 -14.55
N LEU A 239 -25.50 -2.86 -13.78
CA LEU A 239 -26.28 -2.52 -12.60
C LEU A 239 -27.75 -2.22 -12.93
N ASP A 240 -28.00 -1.41 -13.97
CA ASP A 240 -29.35 -1.14 -14.47
C ASP A 240 -30.01 -2.40 -15.04
N ALA A 241 -29.23 -3.26 -15.71
CA ALA A 241 -29.70 -4.55 -16.21
C ALA A 241 -30.08 -5.51 -15.07
N GLN A 242 -29.38 -5.49 -13.93
CA GLN A 242 -29.75 -6.30 -12.75
C GLN A 242 -31.05 -5.78 -12.11
N LEU A 243 -31.25 -4.46 -12.06
CA LEU A 243 -32.45 -3.83 -11.51
C LEU A 243 -33.70 -4.03 -12.40
N ASN A 244 -33.55 -4.00 -13.72
CA ASN A 244 -34.68 -3.93 -14.66
C ASN A 244 -34.80 -5.15 -15.59
N GLY A 245 -33.75 -5.96 -15.72
CA GLY A 245 -33.62 -7.04 -16.70
C GLY A 245 -33.11 -6.53 -18.06
N ASN A 246 -32.23 -7.30 -18.69
CA ASN A 246 -31.77 -7.05 -20.06
C ASN A 246 -31.45 -8.38 -20.77
N ALA A 247 -32.29 -8.74 -21.74
CA ALA A 247 -32.17 -10.00 -22.49
C ALA A 247 -30.93 -10.06 -23.39
N GLU A 248 -30.45 -8.93 -23.91
CA GLU A 248 -29.28 -8.86 -24.79
C GLU A 248 -27.97 -9.09 -24.03
N LEU A 249 -27.92 -8.66 -22.77
CA LEU A 249 -26.79 -8.88 -21.86
C LEU A 249 -26.88 -10.20 -21.09
N GLY A 250 -27.96 -10.98 -21.28
CA GLY A 250 -28.22 -12.21 -20.52
C GLY A 250 -28.47 -11.98 -19.02
N VAL A 251 -28.89 -10.77 -18.64
CA VAL A 251 -29.14 -10.38 -17.24
C VAL A 251 -30.62 -10.48 -16.95
N ALA A 252 -30.98 -11.34 -15.99
CA ALA A 252 -32.35 -11.47 -15.52
C ALA A 252 -32.64 -10.37 -14.49
N LYS A 253 -33.87 -9.87 -14.48
CA LYS A 253 -34.32 -8.91 -13.47
C LYS A 253 -34.29 -9.56 -12.09
N VAL A 254 -33.67 -8.88 -11.12
CA VAL A 254 -33.68 -9.31 -9.73
C VAL A 254 -35.03 -8.98 -9.08
N GLU A 255 -35.74 -10.01 -8.61
CA GLU A 255 -37.06 -9.88 -7.98
C GLU A 255 -37.03 -9.97 -6.45
N SER A 256 -35.96 -10.52 -5.85
CA SER A 256 -35.84 -10.61 -4.38
C SER A 256 -35.80 -9.21 -3.76
N PRO A 257 -36.72 -8.86 -2.83
CA PRO A 257 -36.77 -7.53 -2.21
C PRO A 257 -35.46 -7.14 -1.51
N GLU A 258 -34.81 -8.08 -0.82
CA GLU A 258 -33.60 -7.84 -0.05
C GLU A 258 -32.35 -7.66 -0.94
N VAL A 259 -32.28 -8.38 -2.06
CA VAL A 259 -31.20 -8.24 -3.05
C VAL A 259 -31.40 -6.93 -3.82
N ARG A 260 -32.65 -6.57 -4.07
CA ARG A 260 -33.01 -5.32 -4.74
C ARG A 260 -32.65 -4.08 -3.91
N GLU A 261 -32.89 -4.11 -2.60
CA GLU A 261 -32.49 -3.02 -1.70
C GLU A 261 -30.99 -2.75 -1.77
N SER A 262 -30.15 -3.79 -1.76
CA SER A 262 -28.70 -3.67 -1.94
C SER A 262 -28.33 -3.09 -3.32
N LEU A 263 -28.98 -3.51 -4.39
CA LEU A 263 -28.75 -2.93 -5.73
C LEU A 263 -29.16 -1.45 -5.82
N GLU A 264 -30.23 -1.06 -5.14
CA GLU A 264 -30.68 0.34 -5.08
C GLU A 264 -29.72 1.20 -4.24
N GLY A 265 -29.14 0.64 -3.17
CA GLY A 265 -28.04 1.26 -2.42
C GLY A 265 -26.81 1.51 -3.30
N ILE A 266 -26.33 0.46 -3.98
CA ILE A 266 -25.21 0.55 -4.94
C ILE A 266 -25.51 1.56 -6.06
N LYS A 267 -26.74 1.57 -6.59
CA LYS A 267 -27.15 2.51 -7.64
C LYS A 267 -27.11 3.96 -7.18
N THR A 268 -27.52 4.21 -5.94
CA THR A 268 -27.46 5.54 -5.34
C THR A 268 -26.02 6.03 -5.25
N GLU A 269 -25.11 5.17 -4.77
CA GLU A 269 -23.69 5.53 -4.65
C GLU A 269 -23.01 5.69 -6.02
N TYR A 270 -23.35 4.81 -6.98
CA TYR A 270 -22.92 4.91 -8.36
C TYR A 270 -23.33 6.24 -9.01
N ASP A 271 -24.60 6.64 -8.90
CA ASP A 271 -25.10 7.87 -9.52
C ASP A 271 -24.47 9.12 -8.90
N LYS A 272 -24.27 9.09 -7.59
CA LYS A 272 -23.70 10.21 -6.82
C LYS A 272 -22.22 10.40 -7.13
N VAL A 273 -21.43 9.33 -7.11
CA VAL A 273 -19.96 9.40 -7.15
C VAL A 273 -19.39 8.96 -8.50
N LEU A 274 -19.65 7.72 -8.91
CA LEU A 274 -18.98 7.14 -10.08
C LEU A 274 -19.39 7.82 -11.39
N LYS A 275 -20.69 8.01 -11.61
CA LYS A 275 -21.19 8.62 -12.85
C LYS A 275 -20.72 10.07 -13.03
N SER A 276 -20.72 10.85 -11.95
CA SER A 276 -20.23 12.23 -11.95
C SER A 276 -18.72 12.30 -12.14
N ALA A 277 -17.99 11.32 -11.59
CA ALA A 277 -16.55 11.21 -11.74
C ALA A 277 -16.11 10.91 -13.18
N ALA A 278 -16.72 9.93 -13.85
CA ALA A 278 -16.40 9.60 -15.25
C ALA A 278 -16.55 10.82 -16.17
N THR A 279 -17.66 11.57 -16.00
CA THR A 279 -17.92 12.77 -16.78
C THR A 279 -16.86 13.86 -16.54
N SER A 280 -16.47 14.05 -15.29
CA SER A 280 -15.49 15.07 -14.91
C SER A 280 -14.07 14.71 -15.36
N VAL A 281 -13.65 13.44 -15.21
CA VAL A 281 -12.33 12.98 -15.68
C VAL A 281 -12.21 13.18 -17.19
N LEU A 282 -13.18 12.72 -18.00
CA LEU A 282 -13.15 12.90 -19.45
C LEU A 282 -13.11 14.36 -19.89
N LYS A 283 -13.87 15.21 -19.21
CA LYS A 283 -13.92 16.65 -19.50
C LYS A 283 -12.57 17.32 -19.28
N HIS A 284 -11.81 16.85 -18.28
CA HIS A 284 -10.58 17.48 -17.82
C HIS A 284 -9.30 16.73 -18.24
N THR A 285 -9.40 15.65 -19.02
CA THR A 285 -8.24 14.82 -19.45
C THR A 285 -7.08 15.65 -20.00
N ASN A 286 -7.34 16.58 -20.92
CA ASN A 286 -6.29 17.42 -21.50
C ASN A 286 -5.60 18.31 -20.45
N GLN A 287 -6.35 18.81 -19.47
CA GLN A 287 -5.79 19.64 -18.40
C GLN A 287 -4.94 18.80 -17.44
N ILE A 288 -5.35 17.56 -17.15
CA ILE A 288 -4.57 16.60 -16.35
C ILE A 288 -3.22 16.31 -17.01
N VAL A 289 -3.25 15.99 -18.30
CA VAL A 289 -2.04 15.70 -19.09
C VAL A 289 -1.11 16.90 -19.08
N ASN A 290 -1.63 18.10 -19.36
CA ASN A 290 -0.82 19.32 -19.39
C ASN A 290 -0.20 19.66 -18.02
N VAL A 291 -0.95 19.53 -16.92
CA VAL A 291 -0.46 19.77 -15.56
C VAL A 291 0.65 18.79 -15.19
N ARG A 292 0.49 17.50 -15.54
CA ARG A 292 1.51 16.48 -15.28
C ARG A 292 2.75 16.66 -16.13
N GLN A 293 2.58 16.99 -17.41
CA GLN A 293 3.69 17.30 -18.30
C GLN A 293 4.51 18.48 -17.76
N SER A 294 3.86 19.58 -17.37
CA SER A 294 4.54 20.72 -16.74
C SER A 294 5.24 20.35 -15.43
N SER A 295 4.67 19.47 -14.60
CA SER A 295 5.34 18.99 -13.38
C SER A 295 6.60 18.17 -13.69
N SER A 296 6.54 17.33 -14.72
CA SER A 296 7.68 16.54 -15.21
C SER A 296 8.77 17.42 -15.83
N GLU A 297 8.37 18.43 -16.60
CA GLU A 297 9.27 19.42 -17.17
C GLU A 297 9.97 20.22 -16.07
N ILE A 298 9.24 20.68 -15.04
CA ILE A 298 9.80 21.32 -13.84
C ILE A 298 10.85 20.42 -13.18
N PHE A 299 10.54 19.12 -13.00
CA PHE A 299 11.46 18.17 -12.39
C PHE A 299 12.74 17.99 -13.22
N SER A 300 12.60 17.76 -14.53
CA SER A 300 13.74 17.57 -15.44
C SER A 300 14.61 18.83 -15.58
N GLN A 301 14.00 20.02 -15.55
CA GLN A 301 14.70 21.30 -15.67
C GLN A 301 15.34 21.76 -14.35
N SER A 302 14.91 21.21 -13.21
CA SER A 302 15.45 21.56 -11.89
C SER A 302 16.97 21.31 -11.79
N ASP A 303 17.45 20.17 -12.30
CA ASP A 303 18.88 19.83 -12.27
C ASP A 303 19.70 20.70 -13.23
N ALA A 304 19.15 20.96 -14.43
CA ALA A 304 19.75 21.88 -15.39
C ALA A 304 19.81 23.33 -14.86
N MET A 305 18.79 23.76 -14.11
CA MET A 305 18.75 25.05 -13.45
C MET A 305 19.79 25.14 -12.33
N LEU A 306 19.89 24.11 -11.47
CA LEU A 306 20.88 24.05 -10.41
C LEU A 306 22.31 24.11 -10.97
N THR A 307 22.57 23.36 -12.04
CA THR A 307 23.86 23.39 -12.75
C THR A 307 24.13 24.76 -13.36
N ALA A 308 23.15 25.39 -14.02
CA ALA A 308 23.32 26.72 -14.61
C ALA A 308 23.56 27.81 -13.55
N LEU A 309 22.93 27.70 -12.36
CA LEU A 309 23.20 28.54 -11.18
C LEU A 309 24.56 28.20 -10.53
N GLY A 310 25.01 26.96 -10.67
CA GLY A 310 26.37 26.46 -10.40
C GLY A 310 27.41 27.27 -11.17
N ASP A 311 27.35 27.12 -12.49
CA ASP A 311 28.22 27.73 -13.50
C ASP A 311 28.28 29.27 -13.34
N LEU A 312 27.13 29.90 -13.07
CA LEU A 312 27.05 31.36 -12.92
C LEU A 312 27.82 31.87 -11.67
N SER A 313 27.93 31.07 -10.61
CA SER A 313 28.67 31.47 -9.41
C SER A 313 30.19 31.34 -9.56
N GLU A 314 30.65 30.38 -10.37
CA GLU A 314 32.06 29.98 -10.49
C GLU A 314 32.92 31.05 -11.19
N GLN A 315 32.29 31.98 -11.91
CA GLN A 315 32.98 33.05 -12.64
C GLN A 315 33.18 34.35 -11.85
N THR A 316 32.98 34.32 -10.52
CA THR A 316 33.13 35.50 -9.67
C THR A 316 34.53 35.56 -9.06
N GLN A 317 35.58 35.63 -9.89
CA GLN A 317 36.96 35.91 -9.43
C GLN A 317 37.08 37.36 -8.91
N TYR A 318 36.65 37.58 -7.67
CA TYR A 318 36.79 38.88 -6.98
C TYR A 318 37.93 38.93 -5.95
N GLY A 319 38.58 37.79 -5.66
CA GLY A 319 39.67 37.71 -4.68
C GLY A 319 40.82 38.68 -4.98
N TRP A 320 41.28 38.75 -6.23
CA TRP A 320 42.44 39.59 -6.57
C TRP A 320 42.11 41.10 -6.66
N LYS A 321 40.93 41.49 -7.17
CA LYS A 321 40.54 42.90 -7.29
C LYS A 321 40.17 43.53 -5.95
N ALA A 322 39.49 42.78 -5.08
CA ALA A 322 39.21 43.20 -3.70
C ALA A 322 40.51 43.32 -2.89
N PHE A 323 41.41 42.34 -3.00
CA PHE A 323 42.73 42.39 -2.37
C PHE A 323 43.57 43.59 -2.85
N ALA A 324 43.59 43.88 -4.15
CA ALA A 324 44.30 45.03 -4.70
C ALA A 324 43.74 46.38 -4.21
N LEU A 325 42.42 46.51 -4.06
CA LEU A 325 41.77 47.73 -3.55
C LEU A 325 42.00 47.93 -2.05
N VAL A 326 41.96 46.86 -1.27
CA VAL A 326 42.32 46.88 0.16
C VAL A 326 43.80 47.22 0.33
N ALA A 327 44.70 46.67 -0.50
CA ALA A 327 46.12 47.02 -0.51
C ALA A 327 46.36 48.50 -0.89
N VAL A 328 45.61 49.04 -1.86
CA VAL A 328 45.66 50.47 -2.21
C VAL A 328 45.13 51.33 -1.07
N LEU A 329 44.05 50.92 -0.39
CA LEU A 329 43.50 51.64 0.77
C LEU A 329 44.53 51.68 1.91
N THR A 330 45.14 50.53 2.26
CA THR A 330 46.12 50.45 3.35
C THR A 330 47.39 51.24 3.03
N LEU A 331 47.93 51.15 1.80
CA LEU A 331 49.08 51.94 1.37
C LEU A 331 48.78 53.45 1.33
N SER A 332 47.57 53.84 0.92
CA SER A 332 47.13 55.25 0.90
C SER A 332 46.95 55.81 2.31
N LEU A 333 46.41 55.01 3.24
CA LEU A 333 46.30 55.39 4.65
C LEU A 333 47.69 55.54 5.29
N LEU A 334 48.62 54.62 4.99
CA LEU A 334 50.01 54.68 5.47
C LEU A 334 50.74 55.92 4.92
N GLY A 335 50.54 56.26 3.64
CA GLY A 335 51.08 57.46 3.00
C GLY A 335 50.51 58.77 3.59
N LEU A 336 49.23 58.76 3.97
CA LEU A 336 48.58 59.87 4.65
C LEU A 336 49.12 60.05 6.08
N ILE A 337 49.24 58.96 6.84
CA ILE A 337 49.78 58.97 8.21
C ILE A 337 51.23 59.46 8.21
N THR A 338 52.09 58.95 7.32
CA THR A 338 53.49 59.39 7.22
C THR A 338 53.62 60.86 6.78
N SER A 339 52.73 61.36 5.91
CA SER A 339 52.70 62.76 5.49
C SER A 339 52.21 63.71 6.60
N VAL A 340 51.20 63.29 7.37
CA VAL A 340 50.67 64.02 8.53
C VAL A 340 51.71 64.06 9.66
N LEU A 341 52.40 62.95 9.96
CA LEU A 341 53.47 62.91 10.95
C LEU A 341 54.66 63.80 10.58
N LYS A 342 54.99 63.90 9.28
CA LYS A 342 56.07 64.76 8.77
C LYS A 342 55.69 66.25 8.73
N LEU A 343 54.40 66.57 8.55
CA LEU A 343 53.88 67.94 8.71
C LEU A 343 53.79 68.35 10.18
N LEU A 344 53.40 67.43 11.08
CA LEU A 344 53.37 67.64 12.52
C LEU A 344 54.79 67.80 13.12
N SER A 345 55.79 67.06 12.61
CA SER A 345 57.20 67.23 13.06
C SER A 345 57.81 68.57 12.61
N LEU A 346 57.32 69.17 11.51
CA LEU A 346 57.67 70.52 11.07
C LEU A 346 57.00 71.62 11.93
N ARG A 347 55.81 71.36 12.49
CA ARG A 347 55.10 72.27 13.42
C ARG A 347 55.53 72.09 14.89
N SER A 348 56.03 70.92 15.26
CA SER A 348 56.53 70.57 16.61
C SER A 348 57.76 71.38 17.05
N LYS A 349 58.44 72.09 16.12
CA LYS A 349 59.49 73.07 16.47
C LYS A 349 58.96 74.47 16.82
N ALA A 350 57.65 74.74 16.74
CA ALA A 350 57.07 76.07 16.93
C ALA A 350 55.94 76.17 17.98
N ASP A 351 55.57 75.10 18.70
CA ASP A 351 54.65 75.17 19.84
C ASP A 351 55.19 74.37 21.03
N LYS A 352 56.24 74.93 21.65
CA LYS A 352 56.83 74.43 22.91
C LYS A 352 56.27 75.16 24.15
N GLN A 353 55.10 75.77 24.06
CA GLN A 353 54.49 76.54 25.15
C GLN A 353 52.96 76.37 25.21
N ARG A 354 52.48 75.15 25.45
CA ARG A 354 51.14 74.89 26.00
C ARG A 354 50.96 73.47 26.56
N VAL A 355 51.97 72.98 27.27
CA VAL A 355 52.01 71.59 27.76
C VAL A 355 52.10 71.50 29.30
N ALA A 356 52.15 72.61 30.04
CA ALA A 356 52.31 72.56 31.50
C ALA A 356 51.01 72.47 32.32
N THR A 357 49.81 72.50 31.71
CA THR A 357 48.53 72.41 32.43
C THR A 357 47.58 71.31 31.93
N LEU A 358 48.03 70.47 31.01
CA LEU A 358 47.33 69.25 30.58
C LEU A 358 48.11 67.97 30.92
N GLN A 359 49.37 68.07 31.35
CA GLN A 359 50.26 66.93 31.52
C GLN A 359 49.92 66.12 32.78
N GLU A 360 49.44 66.74 33.85
CA GLU A 360 48.95 66.01 35.02
C GLU A 360 47.64 65.24 34.73
N GLU A 361 46.79 65.75 33.82
CA GLU A 361 45.53 65.09 33.45
C GLU A 361 45.76 64.01 32.37
N TYR A 362 46.65 64.27 31.40
CA TYR A 362 47.05 63.29 30.38
C TYR A 362 47.92 62.17 30.94
N ASP A 363 48.88 62.43 31.84
CA ASP A 363 49.71 61.36 32.43
C ASP A 363 48.87 60.49 33.37
N ARG A 364 47.90 61.07 34.10
CA ARG A 364 46.97 60.31 34.94
C ARG A 364 45.99 59.48 34.11
N ASN A 365 45.43 60.04 33.04
CA ASN A 365 44.55 59.32 32.11
C ASN A 365 45.32 58.30 31.25
N GLN A 366 46.55 58.58 30.81
CA GLN A 366 47.38 57.61 30.09
C GLN A 366 47.83 56.47 30.99
N ASN A 367 48.23 56.74 32.24
CA ASN A 367 48.57 55.68 33.17
C ASN A 367 47.34 54.82 33.52
N ALA A 368 46.16 55.43 33.67
CA ALA A 368 44.91 54.69 33.87
C ALA A 368 44.52 53.85 32.64
N ILE A 369 44.66 54.39 31.42
CA ILE A 369 44.40 53.65 30.17
C ILE A 369 45.45 52.56 29.93
N LEU A 370 46.73 52.81 30.17
CA LEU A 370 47.79 51.81 30.02
C LEU A 370 47.64 50.68 31.03
N ARG A 371 47.28 51.00 32.28
CA ARG A 371 46.95 50.00 33.29
C ARG A 371 45.72 49.19 32.89
N LEU A 372 44.65 49.83 32.41
CA LEU A 372 43.47 49.13 31.91
C LEU A 372 43.82 48.24 30.70
N LEU A 373 44.62 48.73 29.76
CA LEU A 373 45.09 47.97 28.58
C LEU A 373 45.96 46.78 28.97
N ASP A 374 46.80 46.92 29.99
CA ASP A 374 47.65 45.86 30.54
C ASP A 374 46.80 44.82 31.29
N GLU A 375 45.84 45.27 32.11
CA GLU A 375 44.92 44.40 32.86
C GLU A 375 43.93 43.62 31.96
N ILE A 376 43.61 44.12 30.77
CA ILE A 376 42.77 43.45 29.77
C ILE A 376 43.57 42.80 28.63
N ALA A 377 44.90 42.89 28.63
CA ALA A 377 45.72 42.29 27.58
C ALA A 377 45.50 40.77 27.51
N ASP A 378 45.42 40.14 28.68
CA ASP A 378 45.18 38.71 28.83
C ASP A 378 43.78 38.27 28.34
N LEU A 379 42.81 39.20 28.29
CA LEU A 379 41.47 38.93 27.73
C LEU A 379 41.53 38.66 26.22
N ALA A 380 42.48 39.27 25.51
CA ALA A 380 42.67 39.04 24.08
C ALA A 380 43.16 37.62 23.76
N ASP A 381 43.85 36.98 24.71
CA ASP A 381 44.31 35.60 24.65
C ASP A 381 43.28 34.61 25.25
N GLY A 382 42.05 35.07 25.56
CA GLY A 382 40.97 34.24 26.08
C GLY A 382 41.06 33.96 27.59
N ASP A 383 41.95 34.60 28.33
CA ASP A 383 42.01 34.42 29.78
C ASP A 383 40.90 35.21 30.47
N LEU A 384 39.78 34.54 30.73
CA LEU A 384 38.63 35.14 31.39
C LEU A 384 38.83 35.24 32.91
N ARG A 385 39.95 34.80 33.51
CA ARG A 385 40.13 34.84 34.98
C ARG A 385 40.48 36.22 35.52
N SER A 386 41.01 37.10 34.67
CA SER A 386 41.43 38.44 35.04
C SER A 386 40.22 39.38 35.23
N TYR A 387 40.39 40.40 36.08
CA TYR A 387 39.45 41.50 36.28
C TYR A 387 40.20 42.82 36.16
N ALA A 388 39.59 43.79 35.46
CA ALA A 388 40.10 45.15 35.44
C ALA A 388 39.82 45.83 36.80
N THR A 389 40.80 46.54 37.34
CA THR A 389 40.68 47.27 38.61
C THR A 389 39.73 48.47 38.42
N VAL A 390 38.62 48.49 39.15
CA VAL A 390 37.70 49.64 39.15
C VAL A 390 38.26 50.75 40.05
N SER A 391 38.73 51.84 39.45
CA SER A 391 39.22 53.04 40.14
C SER A 391 38.19 54.20 40.09
N GLU A 392 38.38 55.25 40.89
CA GLU A 392 37.54 56.46 40.86
C GLU A 392 37.83 57.42 39.68
N ASP A 393 38.77 57.06 38.80
CA ASP A 393 39.11 57.86 37.63
C ASP A 393 38.15 57.61 36.44
N PHE A 394 38.35 58.34 35.34
CA PHE A 394 37.49 58.24 34.16
C PHE A 394 37.45 56.83 33.53
N THR A 395 38.46 55.98 33.78
CA THR A 395 38.52 54.61 33.26
C THR A 395 37.76 53.61 34.12
N GLY A 396 37.41 53.93 35.36
CA GLY A 396 36.67 53.04 36.27
C GLY A 396 35.32 52.56 35.73
N ALA A 397 34.55 53.44 35.08
CA ALA A 397 33.29 53.06 34.44
C ALA A 397 33.48 52.14 33.20
N ILE A 398 34.63 52.27 32.53
CA ILE A 398 35.02 51.40 31.40
C ILE A 398 35.46 50.04 31.94
N ALA A 399 36.28 50.02 33.00
CA ALA A 399 36.69 48.80 33.69
C ALA A 399 35.48 48.01 34.21
N ASP A 400 34.49 48.68 34.81
CA ASP A 400 33.23 48.06 35.27
C ASP A 400 32.42 47.46 34.09
N SER A 401 32.32 48.18 32.97
CA SER A 401 31.65 47.67 31.75
C SER A 401 32.39 46.47 31.14
N ILE A 402 33.72 46.46 31.19
CA ILE A 402 34.55 45.34 30.73
C ILE A 402 34.39 44.13 31.67
N ASN A 403 34.40 44.34 32.99
CA ASN A 403 34.18 43.28 33.96
C ASN A 403 32.79 42.65 33.80
N PHE A 404 31.75 43.47 33.57
CA PHE A 404 30.43 42.96 33.22
C PHE A 404 30.44 42.12 31.93
N ALA A 405 31.16 42.56 30.89
CA ALA A 405 31.31 41.78 29.67
C ALA A 405 32.07 40.47 29.89
N ILE A 406 33.12 40.47 30.73
CA ILE A 406 33.85 39.26 31.13
C ILE A 406 32.90 38.29 31.85
N ASP A 407 32.08 38.76 32.80
CA ASP A 407 31.11 37.91 33.50
C ASP A 407 30.06 37.32 32.53
N GLN A 408 29.56 38.11 31.57
CA GLN A 408 28.65 37.61 30.53
C GLN A 408 29.33 36.59 29.59
N LEU A 409 30.61 36.79 29.24
CA LEU A 409 31.38 35.84 28.44
C LEU A 409 31.64 34.55 29.22
N ARG A 410 31.93 34.62 30.53
CA ARG A 410 32.09 33.44 31.39
C ARG A 410 30.81 32.62 31.47
N ASP A 411 29.66 33.26 31.68
CA ASP A 411 28.36 32.58 31.70
C ASP A 411 28.08 31.92 30.34
N LEU A 412 28.36 32.61 29.23
CA LEU A 412 28.22 32.06 27.89
C LEU A 412 29.13 30.85 27.64
N VAL A 413 30.44 30.96 27.93
CA VAL A 413 31.43 29.89 27.75
C VAL A 413 31.08 28.68 28.62
N SER A 414 30.68 28.90 29.88
CA SER A 414 30.26 27.83 30.79
C SER A 414 29.01 27.10 30.27
N ARG A 415 27.98 27.85 29.83
CA ARG A 415 26.79 27.27 29.22
C ARG A 415 27.10 26.50 27.94
N ILE A 416 28.00 26.98 27.09
CA ILE A 416 28.42 26.27 25.88
C ILE A 416 29.15 24.97 26.25
N HIS A 417 30.03 24.99 27.25
CA HIS A 417 30.73 23.81 27.73
C HIS A 417 29.76 22.74 28.25
N GLU A 418 28.85 23.12 29.14
CA GLU A 418 27.80 22.23 29.67
C GLU A 418 26.90 21.68 28.56
N THR A 419 26.42 22.54 27.66
CA THR A 419 25.56 22.13 26.54
C THR A 419 26.28 21.17 25.60
N SER A 420 27.57 21.41 25.30
CA SER A 420 28.37 20.52 24.45
C SER A 420 28.59 19.16 25.11
N GLN A 421 28.74 19.13 26.44
CA GLN A 421 28.85 17.87 27.18
C GLN A 421 27.53 17.09 27.20
N GLU A 422 26.39 17.77 27.36
CA GLU A 422 25.07 17.15 27.26
C GLU A 422 24.81 16.59 25.85
N VAL A 423 25.11 17.37 24.81
CA VAL A 423 24.98 16.92 23.41
C VAL A 423 25.84 15.68 23.19
N ALA A 424 27.11 15.69 23.59
CA ALA A 424 27.98 14.51 23.45
C ALA A 424 27.42 13.26 24.14
N ARG A 425 26.84 13.41 25.34
CA ARG A 425 26.17 12.31 26.05
C ARG A 425 24.95 11.79 25.27
N TYR A 426 24.05 12.68 24.85
CA TYR A 426 22.86 12.29 24.09
C TYR A 426 23.20 11.63 22.76
N THR A 427 24.26 12.08 22.11
CA THR A 427 24.78 11.48 20.88
C THR A 427 25.30 10.07 21.13
N GLN A 428 26.04 9.83 22.21
CA GLN A 428 26.50 8.49 22.59
C GLN A 428 25.33 7.54 22.92
N ASP A 429 24.32 8.02 23.64
CA ASP A 429 23.11 7.25 23.93
C ASP A 429 22.36 6.91 22.65
N THR A 430 22.22 7.87 21.73
CA THR A 430 21.58 7.67 20.43
C THR A 430 22.37 6.66 19.58
N GLN A 431 23.71 6.69 19.60
CA GLN A 431 24.54 5.72 18.90
C GLN A 431 24.29 4.29 19.41
N ASN A 432 24.17 4.11 20.73
CA ASN A 432 23.86 2.82 21.34
C ASN A 432 22.48 2.30 20.90
N ILE A 433 21.46 3.16 20.92
CA ILE A 433 20.10 2.85 20.46
C ILE A 433 20.11 2.47 18.97
N THR A 434 20.86 3.20 18.16
CA THR A 434 20.96 2.97 16.72
C THR A 434 21.61 1.61 16.41
N ASN A 435 22.64 1.23 17.16
CA ASN A 435 23.27 -0.10 17.03
C ASN A 435 22.29 -1.22 17.43
N GLN A 436 21.54 -1.05 18.51
CA GLN A 436 20.50 -2.00 18.93
C GLN A 436 19.39 -2.13 17.89
N LEU A 437 18.98 -1.01 17.28
CA LEU A 437 17.97 -0.99 16.23
C LEU A 437 18.44 -1.71 14.95
N ALA A 438 19.72 -1.57 14.60
CA ALA A 438 20.31 -2.29 13.47
C ALA A 438 20.33 -3.81 13.71
N GLU A 439 20.73 -4.26 14.91
CA GLU A 439 20.69 -5.67 15.29
C GLU A 439 19.26 -6.24 15.29
N ALA A 440 18.30 -5.48 15.84
CA ALA A 440 16.89 -5.86 15.86
C ALA A 440 16.30 -5.94 14.43
N SER A 441 16.68 -5.02 13.54
CA SER A 441 16.21 -5.01 12.14
C SER A 441 16.76 -6.21 11.36
N GLU A 442 18.02 -6.61 11.59
CA GLU A 442 18.60 -7.81 11.00
C GLU A 442 17.88 -9.08 11.49
N HIS A 443 17.64 -9.20 12.80
CA HIS A 443 16.88 -10.32 13.35
C HIS A 443 15.44 -10.35 12.80
N GLN A 444 14.80 -9.19 12.68
CA GLN A 444 13.46 -9.08 12.10
C GLN A 444 13.46 -9.54 10.63
N ALA A 445 14.47 -9.18 9.83
CA ALA A 445 14.58 -9.64 8.45
C ALA A 445 14.68 -11.17 8.34
N GLN A 446 15.40 -11.83 9.25
CA GLN A 446 15.50 -13.28 9.31
C GLN A 446 14.17 -13.95 9.67
N GLU A 447 13.45 -13.41 10.66
CA GLU A 447 12.12 -13.91 11.05
C GLU A 447 11.10 -13.76 9.91
N ILE A 448 11.14 -12.65 9.18
CA ILE A 448 10.26 -12.42 8.02
C ILE A 448 10.57 -13.43 6.90
N ALA A 449 11.85 -13.71 6.63
CA ALA A 449 12.24 -14.72 5.64
C ALA A 449 11.76 -16.13 6.04
N GLY A 450 11.88 -16.47 7.33
CA GLY A 450 11.34 -17.71 7.89
C GLY A 450 9.82 -17.81 7.75
N ALA A 451 9.10 -16.75 8.13
CA ALA A 451 7.65 -16.67 8.00
C ALA A 451 7.18 -16.77 6.54
N SER A 452 7.86 -16.10 5.61
CA SER A 452 7.56 -16.17 4.18
C SER A 452 7.74 -17.59 3.64
N THR A 453 8.78 -18.31 4.08
CA THR A 453 9.02 -19.70 3.68
C THR A 453 7.91 -20.62 4.22
N ALA A 454 7.56 -20.48 5.50
CA ALA A 454 6.49 -21.24 6.12
C ALA A 454 5.12 -21.00 5.47
N MET A 455 4.84 -19.76 5.04
CA MET A 455 3.62 -19.44 4.28
C MET A 455 3.58 -20.10 2.91
N ASN A 456 4.72 -20.17 2.22
CA ASN A 456 4.80 -20.86 0.94
C ASN A 456 4.61 -22.38 1.09
N GLU A 457 5.22 -23.00 2.10
CA GLU A 457 4.98 -24.41 2.43
C GLU A 457 3.52 -24.68 2.82
N MET A 458 2.91 -23.75 3.56
CA MET A 458 1.50 -23.84 3.92
C MET A 458 0.60 -23.80 2.67
N ALA A 459 0.86 -22.90 1.71
CA ALA A 459 0.11 -22.84 0.46
C ALA A 459 0.19 -24.17 -0.32
N LEU A 460 1.39 -24.74 -0.45
CA LEU A 460 1.59 -26.06 -1.08
C LEU A 460 0.84 -27.17 -0.35
N SER A 461 0.86 -27.18 0.98
CA SER A 461 0.14 -28.17 1.79
C SER A 461 -1.37 -28.05 1.62
N ILE A 462 -1.89 -26.83 1.56
CA ILE A 462 -3.32 -26.55 1.36
C ILE A 462 -3.78 -26.99 -0.04
N ASP A 463 -2.97 -26.76 -1.07
CA ASP A 463 -3.27 -27.24 -2.42
C ASP A 463 -3.37 -28.77 -2.46
N GLN A 464 -2.49 -29.47 -1.74
CA GLN A 464 -2.57 -30.93 -1.58
C GLN A 464 -3.84 -31.37 -0.84
N VAL A 465 -4.23 -30.66 0.23
CA VAL A 465 -5.49 -30.93 0.95
C VAL A 465 -6.70 -30.74 0.03
N SER A 466 -6.70 -29.69 -0.79
CA SER A 466 -7.75 -29.42 -1.76
C SER A 466 -7.85 -30.54 -2.82
N ALA A 467 -6.72 -31.02 -3.33
CA ALA A 467 -6.67 -32.14 -4.26
C ALA A 467 -7.20 -33.44 -3.62
N ASN A 468 -6.73 -33.77 -2.41
CA ASN A 468 -7.18 -34.95 -1.68
C ASN A 468 -8.68 -34.90 -1.34
N ALA A 469 -9.21 -33.71 -1.02
CA ALA A 469 -10.64 -33.48 -0.84
C ALA A 469 -11.40 -33.74 -2.15
N SER A 470 -10.95 -33.18 -3.27
CA SER A 470 -11.59 -33.43 -4.57
C SER A 470 -11.64 -34.92 -4.92
N GLU A 471 -10.57 -35.67 -4.68
CA GLU A 471 -10.54 -37.12 -4.89
C GLU A 471 -11.52 -37.85 -3.95
N SER A 472 -11.52 -37.49 -2.66
CA SER A 472 -12.41 -38.08 -1.66
C SER A 472 -13.89 -37.83 -1.99
N ALA A 473 -14.23 -36.66 -2.53
CA ALA A 473 -15.59 -36.35 -2.99
C ALA A 473 -16.02 -37.26 -4.15
N GLN A 474 -15.11 -37.55 -5.10
CA GLN A 474 -15.40 -38.49 -6.18
C GLN A 474 -15.63 -39.91 -5.66
N VAL A 475 -14.83 -40.35 -4.68
CA VAL A 475 -15.02 -41.65 -4.02
C VAL A 475 -16.37 -41.71 -3.31
N ALA A 476 -16.75 -40.66 -2.58
CA ALA A 476 -18.04 -40.54 -1.92
C ALA A 476 -19.21 -40.63 -2.92
N GLN A 477 -19.13 -39.89 -4.03
CA GLN A 477 -20.12 -39.92 -5.11
C GLN A 477 -20.25 -41.31 -5.72
N ARG A 478 -19.12 -42.02 -5.89
CA ARG A 478 -19.11 -43.40 -6.36
C ARG A 478 -19.76 -44.36 -5.37
N SER A 479 -19.57 -44.16 -4.07
CA SER A 479 -20.25 -44.93 -3.02
C SER A 479 -21.76 -44.73 -3.06
N VAL A 480 -22.25 -43.49 -3.28
CA VAL A 480 -23.68 -43.20 -3.49
C VAL A 480 -24.23 -44.02 -4.66
N TYR A 481 -23.53 -44.04 -5.80
CA TYR A 481 -23.94 -44.80 -6.98
C TYR A 481 -23.98 -46.31 -6.72
N ILE A 482 -22.96 -46.86 -6.04
CA ILE A 482 -22.90 -48.29 -5.70
C ILE A 482 -24.02 -48.67 -4.73
N ALA A 483 -24.28 -47.86 -3.70
CA ALA A 483 -25.34 -48.09 -2.73
C ALA A 483 -26.73 -48.05 -3.40
N SER A 484 -26.98 -47.07 -4.27
CA SER A 484 -28.23 -46.96 -5.03
C SER A 484 -28.47 -48.20 -5.92
N ASN A 485 -27.46 -48.64 -6.67
CA ASN A 485 -27.55 -49.86 -7.46
C ASN A 485 -27.79 -51.10 -6.59
N GLY A 486 -27.10 -51.19 -5.45
CA GLY A 486 -27.31 -52.26 -4.48
C GLY A 486 -28.76 -52.30 -3.98
N ALA A 487 -29.32 -51.14 -3.61
CA ALA A 487 -30.70 -51.03 -3.15
C ALA A 487 -31.69 -51.48 -4.24
N GLN A 488 -31.42 -51.15 -5.51
CA GLN A 488 -32.24 -51.61 -6.63
C GLN A 488 -32.15 -53.14 -6.85
N VAL A 489 -30.98 -53.75 -6.66
CA VAL A 489 -30.82 -55.21 -6.70
C VAL A 489 -31.60 -55.88 -5.56
N VAL A 490 -31.51 -55.34 -4.35
CA VAL A 490 -32.25 -55.84 -3.18
C VAL A 490 -33.76 -55.73 -3.38
N ASN A 491 -34.27 -54.61 -3.89
CA ASN A 491 -35.69 -54.45 -4.20
C ASN A 491 -36.20 -55.50 -5.20
N ARG A 492 -35.43 -55.81 -6.24
CA ARG A 492 -35.76 -56.90 -7.18
C ARG A 492 -35.76 -58.27 -6.51
N SER A 493 -34.86 -58.51 -5.55
CA SER A 493 -34.88 -59.75 -4.76
C SER A 493 -36.13 -59.86 -3.87
N ILE A 494 -36.60 -58.75 -3.28
CA ILE A 494 -37.85 -58.73 -2.50
C ILE A 494 -39.05 -59.07 -3.39
N GLU A 495 -39.14 -58.46 -4.58
CA GLU A 495 -40.19 -58.76 -5.56
C GLU A 495 -40.16 -60.23 -6.01
N GLY A 496 -38.95 -60.79 -6.18
CA GLY A 496 -38.76 -62.22 -6.44
C GLY A 496 -39.28 -63.11 -5.30
N MET A 497 -39.03 -62.74 -4.04
CA MET A 497 -39.54 -63.47 -2.87
C MET A 497 -41.06 -63.40 -2.75
N ASP A 498 -41.67 -62.26 -3.07
CA ASP A 498 -43.13 -62.12 -3.14
C ASP A 498 -43.73 -63.04 -4.22
N THR A 499 -43.10 -63.11 -5.39
CA THR A 499 -43.51 -64.02 -6.47
C THR A 499 -43.41 -65.49 -6.03
N ILE A 500 -42.32 -65.88 -5.35
CA ILE A 500 -42.16 -67.24 -4.81
C ILE A 500 -43.24 -67.54 -3.77
N ARG A 501 -43.55 -66.58 -2.89
CA ARG A 501 -44.62 -66.73 -1.88
C ARG A 501 -45.97 -66.99 -2.54
N GLU A 502 -46.32 -66.26 -3.59
CA GLU A 502 -47.57 -66.46 -4.34
C GLU A 502 -47.63 -67.85 -4.98
N GLN A 503 -46.53 -68.30 -5.61
CA GLN A 503 -46.45 -69.63 -6.22
C GLN A 503 -46.59 -70.76 -5.18
N ILE A 504 -45.97 -70.61 -4.00
CA ILE A 504 -46.12 -71.56 -2.89
C ILE A 504 -47.57 -71.63 -2.41
N GLN A 505 -48.24 -70.48 -2.26
CA GLN A 505 -49.65 -70.45 -1.87
C GLN A 505 -50.56 -71.10 -2.92
N GLU A 506 -50.32 -70.87 -4.21
CA GLU A 506 -51.07 -71.52 -5.28
C GLU A 506 -50.84 -73.03 -5.28
N THR A 507 -49.59 -73.46 -5.09
CA THR A 507 -49.22 -74.89 -5.00
C THR A 507 -49.87 -75.55 -3.79
N SER A 508 -49.86 -74.90 -2.62
CA SER A 508 -50.53 -75.37 -1.41
C SER A 508 -52.05 -75.55 -1.64
N LYS A 509 -52.72 -74.62 -2.34
CA LYS A 509 -54.13 -74.78 -2.74
C LYS A 509 -54.37 -75.96 -3.67
N ARG A 510 -53.45 -76.23 -4.60
CA ARG A 510 -53.53 -77.39 -5.52
C ARG A 510 -53.37 -78.71 -4.75
N ILE A 511 -52.42 -78.77 -3.81
CA ILE A 511 -52.19 -79.97 -2.97
C ILE A 511 -53.35 -80.21 -2.01
N LYS A 512 -53.92 -79.16 -1.38
CA LYS A 512 -55.12 -79.30 -0.53
C LYS A 512 -56.30 -79.90 -1.30
N ARG A 513 -56.56 -79.42 -2.51
CA ARG A 513 -57.59 -80.00 -3.40
C ARG A 513 -57.29 -81.45 -3.76
N LEU A 514 -56.02 -81.80 -3.99
CA LEU A 514 -55.62 -83.20 -4.21
C LEU A 514 -55.90 -84.06 -2.98
N GLY A 515 -55.59 -83.58 -1.77
CA GLY A 515 -55.91 -84.26 -0.53
C GLY A 515 -57.42 -84.47 -0.33
N GLU A 516 -58.24 -83.46 -0.64
CA GLU A 516 -59.70 -83.57 -0.64
C GLU A 516 -60.21 -84.64 -1.65
N SER A 517 -59.69 -84.63 -2.88
CA SER A 517 -60.02 -85.65 -3.89
C SER A 517 -59.57 -87.05 -3.46
N SER A 518 -58.40 -87.19 -2.83
CA SER A 518 -57.95 -88.47 -2.27
C SER A 518 -58.81 -88.94 -1.10
N GLN A 519 -59.36 -88.04 -0.29
CA GLN A 519 -60.33 -88.40 0.74
C GLN A 519 -61.64 -88.91 0.14
N GLU A 520 -62.14 -88.26 -0.92
CA GLU A 520 -63.34 -88.69 -1.64
C GLU A 520 -63.14 -90.08 -2.28
N ILE A 521 -61.99 -90.32 -2.91
CA ILE A 521 -61.62 -91.65 -3.43
C ILE A 521 -61.56 -92.68 -2.30
N GLY A 522 -60.98 -92.34 -1.14
CA GLY A 522 -60.95 -93.24 0.02
C GLY A 522 -62.34 -93.66 0.49
N ASN A 523 -63.29 -92.72 0.53
CA ASN A 523 -64.69 -93.01 0.87
C ASN A 523 -65.35 -93.95 -0.16
N ILE A 524 -65.09 -93.75 -1.45
CA ILE A 524 -65.58 -94.62 -2.52
C ILE A 524 -64.97 -96.03 -2.41
N VAL A 525 -63.67 -96.13 -2.16
CA VAL A 525 -62.98 -97.42 -2.02
C VAL A 525 -63.51 -98.21 -0.81
N SER A 526 -63.79 -97.53 0.31
CA SER A 526 -64.46 -98.15 1.48
C SER A 526 -65.83 -98.71 1.11
N LEU A 527 -66.64 -97.93 0.38
CA LEU A 527 -67.96 -98.37 -0.09
C LEU A 527 -67.87 -99.58 -1.04
N ILE A 528 -66.89 -99.59 -1.95
CA ILE A 528 -66.68 -100.73 -2.85
C ILE A 528 -66.25 -101.97 -2.06
N ASN A 529 -65.40 -101.81 -1.03
CA ASN A 529 -65.04 -102.91 -0.14
C ASN A 529 -66.27 -103.47 0.58
N ASP A 530 -67.15 -102.61 1.11
CA ASP A 530 -68.41 -103.04 1.73
C ASP A 530 -69.33 -103.79 0.75
N ILE A 531 -69.40 -103.33 -0.52
CA ILE A 531 -70.14 -104.02 -1.59
C ILE A 531 -69.50 -105.37 -1.91
N ALA A 532 -68.17 -105.45 -1.98
CA ALA A 532 -67.46 -106.70 -2.23
C ALA A 532 -67.69 -107.71 -1.10
N ASP A 533 -67.64 -107.27 0.16
CA ASP A 533 -67.95 -108.11 1.33
C ASP A 533 -69.42 -108.56 1.33
N GLN A 534 -70.37 -107.68 1.01
CA GLN A 534 -71.78 -108.07 0.83
C GLN A 534 -71.96 -109.07 -0.32
N THR A 535 -71.28 -108.87 -1.44
CA THR A 535 -71.33 -109.77 -2.61
C THR A 535 -70.74 -111.13 -2.27
N ASN A 536 -69.66 -111.17 -1.48
CA ASN A 536 -69.05 -112.39 -0.98
C ASN A 536 -70.03 -113.17 -0.08
N ILE A 537 -70.73 -112.49 0.83
CA ILE A 537 -71.77 -113.10 1.69
C ILE A 537 -72.96 -113.61 0.85
N LEU A 538 -73.41 -112.84 -0.14
CA LEU A 538 -74.50 -113.25 -1.04
C LEU A 538 -74.11 -114.47 -1.89
N ALA A 539 -72.88 -114.50 -2.40
CA ALA A 539 -72.34 -115.62 -3.17
C ALA A 539 -72.20 -116.88 -2.31
N LEU A 540 -71.69 -116.76 -1.08
CA LEU A 540 -71.61 -117.87 -0.13
C LEU A 540 -73.01 -118.42 0.20
N ASN A 541 -73.99 -117.56 0.46
CA ASN A 541 -75.38 -117.97 0.69
C ASN A 541 -75.96 -118.69 -0.54
N ALA A 542 -75.68 -118.21 -1.75
CA ALA A 542 -76.10 -118.86 -2.99
C ALA A 542 -75.42 -120.23 -3.20
N ALA A 543 -74.13 -120.35 -2.88
CA ALA A 543 -73.39 -121.61 -2.96
C ALA A 543 -73.93 -122.66 -1.96
N ILE A 544 -74.26 -122.24 -0.73
CA ILE A 544 -74.92 -123.09 0.28
C ILE A 544 -76.29 -123.57 -0.23
N GLN A 545 -77.12 -122.68 -0.75
CA GLN A 545 -78.45 -123.02 -1.29
C GLN A 545 -78.35 -123.94 -2.52
N ALA A 546 -77.37 -123.71 -3.39
CA ALA A 546 -77.10 -124.56 -4.56
C ALA A 546 -76.61 -125.97 -4.17
N SER A 547 -75.79 -126.08 -3.11
CA SER A 547 -75.36 -127.35 -2.53
C SER A 547 -76.53 -128.12 -1.88
N MET A 548 -77.47 -127.41 -1.23
CA MET A 548 -78.71 -128.01 -0.68
C MET A 548 -79.67 -128.54 -1.76
N ALA A 549 -79.65 -127.98 -2.97
CA ALA A 549 -80.50 -128.42 -4.10
C ALA A 549 -79.97 -129.67 -4.84
N GLY A 550 -78.82 -130.23 -4.45
CA GLY A 550 -78.26 -131.46 -5.03
C GLY A 550 -77.89 -131.34 -6.51
N GLU A 551 -78.18 -132.38 -7.31
CA GLU A 551 -77.82 -132.43 -8.75
C GLU A 551 -78.46 -131.30 -9.58
N ALA A 552 -79.63 -130.77 -9.18
CA ALA A 552 -80.30 -129.66 -9.88
C ALA A 552 -79.61 -128.30 -9.66
N GLY A 553 -78.86 -128.13 -8.56
CA GLY A 553 -78.17 -126.89 -8.18
C GLY A 553 -76.74 -126.76 -8.70
N ARG A 554 -76.19 -127.79 -9.35
CA ARG A 554 -74.77 -127.89 -9.70
C ARG A 554 -74.26 -126.76 -10.61
N GLY A 555 -75.07 -126.31 -11.57
CA GLY A 555 -74.75 -125.16 -12.42
C GLY A 555 -74.76 -123.82 -11.67
N PHE A 556 -75.68 -123.67 -10.70
CA PHE A 556 -75.76 -122.49 -9.84
C PHE A 556 -74.61 -122.43 -8.81
N ALA A 557 -74.18 -123.58 -8.30
CA ALA A 557 -73.04 -123.67 -7.37
C ALA A 557 -71.74 -123.16 -8.01
N VAL A 558 -71.47 -123.55 -9.27
CA VAL A 558 -70.27 -123.09 -10.01
C VAL A 558 -70.30 -121.58 -10.24
N VAL A 559 -71.47 -121.00 -10.56
CA VAL A 559 -71.61 -119.55 -10.73
C VAL A 559 -71.43 -118.83 -9.39
N ALA A 560 -71.99 -119.38 -8.29
CA ALA A 560 -71.85 -118.81 -6.96
C ALA A 560 -70.38 -118.81 -6.48
N ASP A 561 -69.64 -119.91 -6.69
CA ASP A 561 -68.21 -120.00 -6.38
C ASP A 561 -67.38 -118.98 -7.19
N GLU A 562 -67.69 -118.78 -8.47
CA GLU A 562 -66.98 -117.80 -9.31
C GLU A 562 -67.30 -116.35 -8.91
N VAL A 563 -68.55 -116.06 -8.51
CA VAL A 563 -68.93 -114.74 -7.95
C VAL A 563 -68.24 -114.51 -6.61
N GLN A 564 -68.14 -115.53 -5.74
CA GLN A 564 -67.41 -115.45 -4.47
C GLN A 564 -65.93 -115.12 -4.72
N ARG A 565 -65.29 -115.87 -5.63
CA ARG A 565 -63.88 -115.64 -6.01
C ARG A 565 -63.65 -114.25 -6.62
N LEU A 566 -64.61 -113.74 -7.40
CA LEU A 566 -64.55 -112.38 -7.95
C LEU A 566 -64.71 -111.31 -6.86
N ALA A 567 -65.59 -111.55 -5.88
CA ALA A 567 -65.78 -110.68 -4.72
C ALA A 567 -64.52 -110.62 -3.84
N GLU A 568 -63.90 -111.77 -3.53
CA GLU A 568 -62.63 -111.84 -2.79
C GLU A 568 -61.48 -111.14 -3.53
N ARG A 569 -61.39 -111.30 -4.86
CA ARG A 569 -60.42 -110.56 -5.69
C ARG A 569 -60.68 -109.06 -5.70
N SER A 570 -61.95 -108.66 -5.74
CA SER A 570 -62.34 -107.24 -5.69
C SER A 570 -62.00 -106.63 -4.34
N ALA A 571 -62.30 -107.31 -3.23
CA ALA A 571 -61.96 -106.90 -1.87
C ALA A 571 -60.44 -106.78 -1.66
N SER A 572 -59.65 -107.72 -2.20
CA SER A 572 -58.19 -107.65 -2.17
C SER A 572 -57.65 -106.46 -2.96
N ALA A 573 -58.20 -106.20 -4.15
CA ALA A 573 -57.82 -105.05 -4.97
C ALA A 573 -58.21 -103.70 -4.33
N THR A 574 -59.41 -103.60 -3.75
CA THR A 574 -59.83 -102.38 -3.02
C THR A 574 -58.93 -102.11 -1.83
N LYS A 575 -58.49 -103.14 -1.09
CA LYS A 575 -57.56 -102.97 0.05
C LYS A 575 -56.17 -102.47 -0.37
N GLN A 576 -55.69 -102.89 -1.54
CA GLN A 576 -54.45 -102.34 -2.13
C GLN A 576 -54.64 -100.85 -2.52
N ILE A 577 -55.78 -100.51 -3.12
CA ILE A 577 -56.11 -99.12 -3.46
C ILE A 577 -56.26 -98.27 -2.19
N GLU A 578 -56.91 -98.79 -1.15
CA GLU A 578 -57.06 -98.12 0.15
C GLU A 578 -55.69 -97.77 0.74
N THR A 579 -54.74 -98.71 0.68
CA THR A 579 -53.36 -98.48 1.15
C THR A 579 -52.67 -97.37 0.34
N LEU A 580 -52.79 -97.39 -1.00
CA LEU A 580 -52.25 -96.36 -1.88
C LEU A 580 -52.87 -94.98 -1.60
N VAL A 581 -54.19 -94.91 -1.45
CA VAL A 581 -54.92 -93.67 -1.14
C VAL A 581 -54.46 -93.11 0.21
N LYS A 582 -54.28 -93.97 1.21
CA LYS A 582 -53.78 -93.56 2.53
C LYS A 582 -52.34 -93.02 2.49
N THR A 583 -51.49 -93.62 1.65
CA THR A 583 -50.15 -93.07 1.38
C THR A 583 -50.26 -91.70 0.72
N ILE A 584 -51.08 -91.53 -0.32
CA ILE A 584 -51.29 -90.23 -0.99
C ILE A 584 -51.83 -89.17 0.00
N GLN A 585 -52.76 -89.53 0.88
CA GLN A 585 -53.27 -88.63 1.93
C GLN A 585 -52.16 -88.20 2.91
N THR A 586 -51.28 -89.13 3.29
CA THR A 586 -50.14 -88.83 4.17
C THR A 586 -49.15 -87.91 3.47
N ASP A 587 -48.74 -88.25 2.24
CA ASP A 587 -47.78 -87.47 1.45
C ASP A 587 -48.31 -86.07 1.12
N THR A 588 -49.61 -85.93 0.81
CA THR A 588 -50.24 -84.62 0.55
C THR A 588 -50.29 -83.77 1.82
N ASN A 589 -50.58 -84.35 2.99
CA ASN A 589 -50.55 -83.63 4.26
C ASN A 589 -49.12 -83.19 4.62
N GLU A 590 -48.12 -84.05 4.46
CA GLU A 590 -46.71 -83.70 4.66
C GLU A 590 -46.26 -82.57 3.70
N ALA A 591 -46.68 -82.63 2.44
CA ALA A 591 -46.38 -81.60 1.46
C ALA A 591 -47.01 -80.24 1.83
N VAL A 592 -48.23 -80.22 2.39
CA VAL A 592 -48.85 -78.98 2.89
C VAL A 592 -48.06 -78.39 4.05
N ILE A 593 -47.64 -79.22 5.02
CA ILE A 593 -46.83 -78.77 6.16
C ILE A 593 -45.49 -78.19 5.66
N SER A 594 -44.83 -78.86 4.71
CA SER A 594 -43.60 -78.38 4.10
C SER A 594 -43.78 -77.04 3.37
N MET A 595 -44.91 -76.84 2.68
CA MET A 595 -45.25 -75.57 2.01
C MET A 595 -45.48 -74.43 3.02
N GLU A 596 -46.12 -74.69 4.16
CA GLU A 596 -46.31 -73.70 5.23
C GLU A 596 -44.97 -73.29 5.87
N GLN A 597 -44.09 -74.26 6.10
CA GLN A 597 -42.74 -74.00 6.61
C GLN A 597 -41.90 -73.20 5.60
N THR A 598 -41.95 -73.56 4.32
CA THR A 598 -41.27 -72.81 3.25
C THR A 598 -41.80 -71.39 3.12
N THR A 599 -43.12 -71.18 3.29
CA THR A 599 -43.72 -69.83 3.31
C THR A 599 -43.11 -68.98 4.42
N THR A 600 -42.91 -69.56 5.61
CA THR A 600 -42.29 -68.86 6.74
C THR A 600 -40.85 -68.46 6.43
N GLU A 601 -40.07 -69.36 5.82
CA GLU A 601 -38.69 -69.06 5.42
C GLU A 601 -38.59 -67.99 4.32
N VAL A 602 -39.49 -68.00 3.34
CA VAL A 602 -39.54 -66.97 2.30
C VAL A 602 -39.87 -65.60 2.89
N VAL A 603 -40.83 -65.52 3.82
CA VAL A 603 -41.15 -64.27 4.53
C VAL A 603 -39.95 -63.79 5.35
N ARG A 604 -39.26 -64.69 6.04
CA ARG A 604 -38.03 -64.36 6.77
C ARG A 604 -36.93 -63.84 5.83
N GLY A 605 -36.76 -64.48 4.68
CA GLY A 605 -35.82 -64.05 3.63
C GLY A 605 -36.15 -62.67 3.05
N ALA A 606 -37.44 -62.40 2.79
CA ALA A 606 -37.91 -61.09 2.34
C ALA A 606 -37.64 -59.98 3.37
N ASN A 607 -37.85 -60.25 4.67
CA ASN A 607 -37.54 -59.30 5.74
C ASN A 607 -36.03 -59.03 5.84
N LEU A 608 -35.18 -60.06 5.77
CA LEU A 608 -33.71 -59.89 5.76
C LEU A 608 -33.24 -59.05 4.56
N ALA A 609 -33.82 -59.30 3.38
CA ALA A 609 -33.53 -58.49 2.19
C ALA A 609 -33.97 -57.03 2.40
N LYS A 610 -35.15 -56.80 2.99
CA LYS A 610 -35.64 -55.46 3.33
C LYS A 610 -34.68 -54.72 4.28
N ASP A 611 -34.20 -55.38 5.32
CA ASP A 611 -33.24 -54.79 6.28
C ASP A 611 -31.93 -54.42 5.58
N ALA A 612 -31.43 -55.25 4.66
CA ALA A 612 -30.28 -54.92 3.82
C ALA A 612 -30.53 -53.71 2.91
N GLY A 613 -31.76 -53.56 2.40
CA GLY A 613 -32.18 -52.40 1.61
C GLY A 613 -32.16 -51.10 2.42
N ILE A 614 -32.63 -51.14 3.67
CA ILE A 614 -32.59 -50.00 4.60
C ILE A 614 -31.14 -49.59 4.88
N ALA A 615 -30.25 -50.56 5.14
CA ALA A 615 -28.84 -50.27 5.38
C ALA A 615 -28.15 -49.62 4.16
N LEU A 616 -28.51 -50.04 2.94
CA LEU A 616 -27.98 -49.42 1.71
C LEU A 616 -28.50 -47.99 1.50
N ASP A 617 -29.75 -47.71 1.84
CA ASP A 617 -30.31 -46.35 1.81
C ASP A 617 -29.59 -45.42 2.82
N GLU A 618 -29.29 -45.94 4.01
CA GLU A 618 -28.49 -45.21 5.01
C GLU A 618 -27.06 -44.92 4.50
N ILE A 619 -26.38 -45.90 3.88
CA ILE A 619 -25.07 -45.70 3.25
C ILE A 619 -25.15 -44.64 2.14
N GLN A 620 -26.21 -44.66 1.34
CA GLN A 620 -26.42 -43.66 0.28
C GLN A 620 -26.52 -42.25 0.86
N LYS A 621 -27.30 -42.09 1.93
CA LYS A 621 -27.47 -40.80 2.62
C LYS A 621 -26.17 -40.31 3.24
N VAL A 622 -25.49 -41.15 4.03
CA VAL A 622 -24.22 -40.80 4.68
C VAL A 622 -23.13 -40.47 3.66
N SER A 623 -23.05 -41.22 2.55
CA SER A 623 -22.09 -40.94 1.49
C SER A 623 -22.39 -39.62 0.76
N GLY A 624 -23.67 -39.27 0.60
CA GLY A 624 -24.09 -37.98 0.06
C GLY A 624 -23.72 -36.81 0.98
N ASP A 625 -23.96 -36.96 2.28
CA ASP A 625 -23.55 -35.97 3.29
C ASP A 625 -22.01 -35.82 3.32
N LEU A 626 -21.27 -36.92 3.20
CA LEU A 626 -19.81 -36.93 3.10
C LEU A 626 -19.31 -36.14 1.88
N ALA A 627 -19.93 -36.34 0.71
CA ALA A 627 -19.58 -35.60 -0.51
C ALA A 627 -19.75 -34.09 -0.34
N ASN A 628 -20.84 -33.65 0.30
CA ASN A 628 -21.10 -32.23 0.59
C ASN A 628 -20.08 -31.65 1.59
N LEU A 629 -19.75 -32.40 2.65
CA LEU A 629 -18.76 -31.97 3.64
C LEU A 629 -17.38 -31.82 2.99
N ILE A 630 -16.98 -32.77 2.15
CA ILE A 630 -15.69 -32.74 1.46
C ILE A 630 -15.62 -31.57 0.45
N ALA A 631 -16.72 -31.27 -0.24
CA ALA A 631 -16.79 -30.09 -1.10
C ALA A 631 -16.54 -28.79 -0.28
N SER A 632 -17.14 -28.70 0.91
CA SER A 632 -16.92 -27.58 1.83
C SER A 632 -15.46 -27.49 2.31
N ILE A 633 -14.80 -28.63 2.56
CA ILE A 633 -13.37 -28.69 2.89
C ILE A 633 -12.52 -28.17 1.72
N SER A 634 -12.83 -28.57 0.48
CA SER A 634 -12.11 -28.09 -0.70
C SER A 634 -12.22 -26.57 -0.87
N ASP A 635 -13.41 -26.01 -0.66
CA ASP A 635 -13.62 -24.57 -0.75
C ASP A 635 -12.94 -23.79 0.39
N ALA A 636 -12.98 -24.31 1.62
CA ALA A 636 -12.24 -23.75 2.75
C ALA A 636 -10.72 -23.79 2.50
N ALA A 637 -10.20 -24.88 1.92
CA ALA A 637 -8.80 -25.01 1.55
C ALA A 637 -8.43 -23.94 0.50
N LYS A 638 -9.21 -23.75 -0.56
CA LYS A 638 -8.94 -22.67 -1.55
C LYS A 638 -8.86 -21.29 -0.89
N LEU A 639 -9.75 -21.00 0.06
CA LEU A 639 -9.77 -19.72 0.78
C LEU A 639 -8.54 -19.57 1.69
N GLN A 640 -8.11 -20.64 2.35
CA GLN A 640 -6.85 -20.66 3.11
C GLN A 640 -5.62 -20.47 2.20
N SER A 641 -5.59 -21.07 1.01
CA SER A 641 -4.48 -20.91 0.05
C SER A 641 -4.34 -19.46 -0.42
N ALA A 642 -5.47 -18.81 -0.72
CA ALA A 642 -5.51 -17.38 -1.02
C ALA A 642 -5.02 -16.53 0.16
N SER A 643 -5.42 -16.88 1.38
CA SER A 643 -4.99 -16.18 2.61
C SER A 643 -3.48 -16.33 2.85
N ALA A 644 -2.93 -17.54 2.69
CA ALA A 644 -1.50 -17.80 2.81
C ALA A 644 -0.71 -17.00 1.76
N SER A 645 -1.19 -16.94 0.51
CA SER A 645 -0.59 -16.11 -0.54
C SER A 645 -0.61 -14.62 -0.20
N HIS A 646 -1.71 -14.13 0.37
CA HIS A 646 -1.81 -12.74 0.82
C HIS A 646 -0.85 -12.43 1.98
N ILE A 647 -0.72 -13.33 2.95
CA ILE A 647 0.25 -13.18 4.05
C ILE A 647 1.68 -13.21 3.52
N ALA A 648 2.00 -14.10 2.58
CA ALA A 648 3.32 -14.12 1.94
C ALA A 648 3.65 -12.79 1.24
N ALA A 649 2.71 -12.22 0.48
CA ALA A 649 2.86 -10.90 -0.14
C ALA A 649 3.04 -9.80 0.92
N THR A 650 2.30 -9.87 2.02
CA THR A 650 2.45 -8.93 3.15
C THR A 650 3.85 -9.05 3.77
N MET A 651 4.40 -10.25 3.93
CA MET A 651 5.75 -10.45 4.43
C MET A 651 6.81 -9.82 3.51
N THR A 652 6.62 -9.85 2.19
CA THR A 652 7.49 -9.12 1.26
C THR A 652 7.46 -7.61 1.50
N VAL A 653 6.29 -7.03 1.76
CA VAL A 653 6.16 -5.60 2.11
C VAL A 653 6.85 -5.29 3.44
N VAL A 654 6.67 -6.13 4.46
CA VAL A 654 7.34 -5.94 5.75
C VAL A 654 8.86 -6.07 5.59
N GLN A 655 9.35 -6.96 4.72
CA GLN A 655 10.76 -7.08 4.41
C GLN A 655 11.33 -5.80 3.79
N GLU A 656 10.60 -5.19 2.85
CA GLU A 656 10.97 -3.91 2.25
C GLU A 656 11.04 -2.78 3.29
N ILE A 657 10.02 -2.66 4.15
CA ILE A 657 10.00 -1.70 5.26
C ILE A 657 11.18 -1.95 6.22
N THR A 658 11.50 -3.22 6.51
CA THR A 658 12.64 -3.59 7.36
C THR A 658 13.96 -3.17 6.71
N SER A 659 14.11 -3.35 5.39
CA SER A 659 15.28 -2.87 4.65
C SER A 659 15.43 -1.35 4.72
N GLN A 660 14.33 -0.61 4.49
CA GLN A 660 14.31 0.85 4.60
C GLN A 660 14.65 1.33 6.01
N THR A 661 14.13 0.64 7.03
CA THR A 661 14.43 0.92 8.45
C THR A 661 15.91 0.71 8.75
N THR A 662 16.51 -0.36 8.24
CA THR A 662 17.96 -0.60 8.34
C THR A 662 18.76 0.53 7.69
N THR A 663 18.39 0.96 6.47
CA THR A 663 19.05 2.09 5.80
C THR A 663 18.93 3.39 6.59
N ALA A 664 17.72 3.73 7.05
CA ALA A 664 17.49 4.93 7.86
C ALA A 664 18.25 4.90 9.20
N THR A 665 18.42 3.71 9.78
CA THR A 665 19.23 3.48 10.98
C THR A 665 20.70 3.79 10.70
N PHE A 666 21.25 3.34 9.56
CA PHE A 666 22.62 3.69 9.15
C PHE A 666 22.81 5.19 8.91
N ASP A 667 21.85 5.85 8.26
CA ASP A 667 21.90 7.30 8.03
C ASP A 667 21.84 8.09 9.35
N THR A 668 21.03 7.62 10.30
CA THR A 668 20.95 8.17 11.65
C THR A 668 22.28 7.99 12.38
N ALA A 669 22.88 6.80 12.34
CA ALA A 669 24.21 6.54 12.92
C ALA A 669 25.26 7.51 12.38
N ARG A 670 25.25 7.77 11.06
CA ARG A 670 26.17 8.72 10.43
C ARG A 670 25.94 10.14 10.93
N SER A 671 24.68 10.59 10.97
CA SER A 671 24.33 11.93 11.43
C SER A 671 24.67 12.17 12.90
N VAL A 672 24.46 11.15 13.73
CA VAL A 672 24.84 11.12 15.16
C VAL A 672 26.36 11.21 15.28
N SER A 673 27.13 10.46 14.49
CA SER A 673 28.60 10.57 14.46
C SER A 673 29.08 11.98 14.06
N GLU A 674 28.45 12.60 13.06
CA GLU A 674 28.76 14.00 12.68
C GLU A 674 28.43 15.00 13.80
N LEU A 675 27.30 14.82 14.49
CA LEU A 675 26.93 15.62 15.67
C LEU A 675 27.93 15.45 16.82
N ALA A 676 28.42 14.23 17.05
CA ALA A 676 29.44 13.95 18.06
C ALA A 676 30.70 14.78 17.78
N ASN A 677 31.16 14.75 16.52
CA ASN A 677 32.34 15.49 16.07
C ASN A 677 32.14 17.01 16.18
N MET A 678 30.95 17.51 15.83
CA MET A 678 30.62 18.94 15.95
C MET A 678 30.60 19.39 17.42
N SER A 679 30.02 18.57 18.30
CA SER A 679 29.98 18.84 19.74
C SER A 679 31.38 18.85 20.35
N GLU A 680 32.25 17.94 19.91
CA GLU A 680 33.66 17.91 20.30
C GLU A 680 34.40 19.16 19.81
N SER A 681 34.21 19.55 18.54
CA SER A 681 34.81 20.78 17.99
C SER A 681 34.33 22.05 18.70
N LEU A 682 33.05 22.11 19.09
CA LEU A 682 32.50 23.21 19.87
C LEU A 682 33.13 23.27 21.27
N ARG A 683 33.30 22.10 21.92
CA ARG A 683 33.98 21.96 23.21
C ARG A 683 35.45 22.40 23.12
N GLU A 684 36.18 21.96 22.12
CA GLU A 684 37.57 22.39 21.88
C GLU A 684 37.65 23.91 21.68
N SER A 685 36.76 24.49 20.88
CA SER A 685 36.74 25.93 20.58
C SER A 685 36.50 26.82 21.81
N VAL A 686 35.83 26.30 22.85
CA VAL A 686 35.63 27.04 24.11
C VAL A 686 36.67 26.72 25.18
N THR A 687 37.46 25.66 25.01
CA THR A 687 38.52 25.26 25.96
C THR A 687 39.70 26.24 25.95
N ASP A 688 39.89 26.98 24.86
CA ASP A 688 40.88 28.06 24.78
C ASP A 688 40.57 29.22 25.75
N PHE A 689 39.30 29.37 26.18
CA PHE A 689 38.92 30.35 27.19
C PHE A 689 39.18 29.82 28.60
N LYS A 690 40.06 30.47 29.36
CA LYS A 690 40.38 30.07 30.73
C LYS A 690 39.35 30.61 31.70
N LEU A 691 38.61 29.70 32.35
CA LEU A 691 37.68 30.04 33.42
C LEU A 691 38.37 29.95 34.79
N PRO A 692 37.90 30.69 35.81
CA PRO A 692 38.35 30.49 37.19
C PRO A 692 37.87 29.12 37.70
N ASP A 693 38.71 28.45 38.49
CA ASP A 693 38.41 27.13 39.09
C ASP A 693 37.15 27.13 39.98
#